data_AF-A0A0U2IRX7-F1
#
_entry.id   AF-A0A0U2IRX7-F1
#
_cell.length_a   1.000
_cell.length_b   1.000
_cell.length_c   1.000
_cell.angle_alpha   90.00
_cell.angle_beta   90.00
_cell.angle_gamma   90.00
#
_symmetry.space_group_name_H-M   'P 1'
#
loop_
_entity.id
_entity.type
_entity.pdbx_description
1 polymer ?
#
loop_
_entity_poly.entity_id
_entity_poly.type
_entity_poly.pdbx_seq_one_letter_code
_entity_poly.pdbx_strand_id
1 'polypeptide(L)'
;MAKKSKLLSWLGFGKSDKKQQAEQSAQEADNQQQARLAAEKAEAEHLEQQRLAAEKAEQEAADKIAAEQAQREQAEKLAIEKANAELLAKQQADTHALQLEQQQRLAEQEAQMRLDQKKAAAEQAEAERLEQTRIAAEQAEAERLEQQKLAAEQAQREQAEKLAIEKANAELLVKQQADAHALQLEQQQRLVEQEAQMRLDQEKAAAEKAEAERLDQARIAAEQAEAERLEQARIAAEQAEAERLEQARISAELAEIERLEQQRIAAEQAEAERLEQQRIAVEQAEAERLEQQRIAAEQAEAERLEQTRIAAEQAEVERLEQQRIAAEQAEVERLEQQRIAAEQAEAERLEQARIAAEQAEAERLEQARIAAEQAEAERLEQARIAAEQAEAERLEQARIAAEQAEAERLEQARIAAEQEEAERLEQARVADELASEAAQKVEKPKKEGFFSRLKKGLLKTRVNIGSGFASIFSGKKIDDDLFEELETQLLTADLGVDTTMKLIDRLTDAANRKQLKDGDALYELMKQEMAAMLKTAEQPLVIPADKKPFVILMVGVNGVGKTTTIGKLAKQFQSEGKSVMLAAGDTFRAAAVEQLQVWGDRNSIPVIAQHTGADSASVIFDAFQAAKARNVDVLIADTAGRLQNKDNLMQELEKIARVMKKIDPDAPHEVMLTIDAGTGQNAISQVNLFNQCVGLTGITLSKLDGTAKGGVIFAVADKFNIPIRYIGVGESIDDLRAFKSDDFIDALFSQDEDDA
;
A
#
# COMPACT_ATOMS: atom_id res chain seq x y z
N MET A 1 -127.99 -46.74 -78.00
CA MET A 1 -129.13 -47.04 -78.90
C MET A 1 -129.99 -48.15 -78.27
N ALA A 2 -131.16 -48.46 -78.85
CA ALA A 2 -132.03 -49.66 -78.69
C ALA A 2 -131.86 -50.59 -77.45
N LYS A 3 -132.87 -50.80 -76.60
CA LYS A 3 -134.01 -51.76 -76.79
C LYS A 3 -133.53 -53.18 -77.21
N LYS A 4 -133.55 -54.19 -76.32
CA LYS A 4 -134.67 -54.93 -75.68
C LYS A 4 -135.18 -56.16 -76.47
N SER A 5 -134.88 -57.35 -75.95
CA SER A 5 -135.70 -58.59 -75.99
C SER A 5 -135.33 -59.38 -74.70
N LYS A 6 -136.17 -59.99 -73.84
CA LYS A 6 -137.52 -60.64 -73.90
C LYS A 6 -137.51 -61.93 -74.75
N LEU A 7 -138.03 -63.11 -74.36
CA LEU A 7 -138.78 -63.66 -73.20
C LEU A 7 -138.53 -65.22 -73.19
N LEU A 8 -138.74 -66.09 -72.19
CA LEU A 8 -139.29 -66.14 -70.80
C LEU A 8 -138.28 -66.89 -69.87
N SER A 9 -138.42 -67.04 -68.53
CA SER A 9 -139.12 -68.09 -67.72
C SER A 9 -139.42 -69.46 -68.40
N TRP A 10 -139.59 -70.61 -67.72
CA TRP A 10 -139.74 -71.02 -66.30
C TRP A 10 -139.47 -72.55 -66.23
N LEU A 11 -139.01 -73.26 -65.19
CA LEU A 11 -138.61 -73.01 -63.79
C LEU A 11 -137.20 -73.64 -63.53
N GLY A 12 -136.62 -73.50 -62.32
CA GLY A 12 -135.53 -74.37 -61.85
C GLY A 12 -134.94 -73.99 -60.49
N PHE A 13 -134.63 -75.01 -59.65
CA PHE A 13 -133.78 -75.04 -58.44
C PHE A 13 -133.79 -73.88 -57.40
N GLY A 14 -133.88 -74.24 -56.11
CA GLY A 14 -133.64 -73.30 -55.01
C GLY A 14 -133.44 -73.99 -53.66
N LYS A 15 -132.17 -74.18 -53.23
CA LYS A 15 -131.78 -74.65 -51.88
C LYS A 15 -130.26 -74.55 -51.61
N SER A 16 -129.65 -73.38 -51.82
CA SER A 16 -128.18 -73.19 -51.69
C SER A 16 -127.73 -72.00 -50.83
N ASP A 17 -128.55 -70.97 -50.66
CA ASP A 17 -128.05 -69.64 -50.21
C ASP A 17 -127.61 -69.57 -48.74
N LYS A 18 -128.17 -70.42 -47.87
CA LYS A 18 -127.89 -70.37 -46.41
C LYS A 18 -126.48 -70.80 -46.01
N LYS A 19 -125.71 -71.50 -46.86
CA LYS A 19 -124.34 -71.91 -46.51
C LYS A 19 -123.32 -70.82 -46.85
N GLN A 20 -123.44 -70.22 -48.04
CA GLN A 20 -122.54 -69.14 -48.47
C GLN A 20 -122.68 -67.88 -47.59
N GLN A 21 -123.90 -67.51 -47.16
CA GLN A 21 -124.07 -66.41 -46.21
C GLN A 21 -123.42 -66.69 -44.85
N ALA A 22 -123.47 -67.93 -44.36
CA ALA A 22 -122.82 -68.31 -43.10
C ALA A 22 -121.29 -68.25 -43.23
N GLU A 23 -120.73 -68.82 -44.30
CA GLU A 23 -119.29 -68.82 -44.57
C GLU A 23 -118.74 -67.39 -44.80
N GLN A 24 -119.47 -66.52 -45.50
CA GLN A 24 -119.13 -65.10 -45.61
C GLN A 24 -119.18 -64.38 -44.25
N SER A 25 -120.24 -64.57 -43.46
CA SER A 25 -120.33 -63.92 -42.14
C SER A 25 -119.25 -64.36 -41.16
N ALA A 26 -118.80 -65.63 -41.22
CA ALA A 26 -117.68 -66.13 -40.44
C ALA A 26 -116.34 -65.50 -40.89
N GLN A 27 -116.14 -65.34 -42.20
CA GLN A 27 -114.91 -64.73 -42.73
C GLN A 27 -114.87 -63.20 -42.55
N GLU A 28 -116.02 -62.51 -42.55
CA GLU A 28 -116.10 -61.11 -42.12
C GLU A 28 -115.83 -60.96 -40.61
N ALA A 29 -116.31 -61.88 -39.78
CA ALA A 29 -116.02 -61.88 -38.35
C ALA A 29 -114.53 -62.12 -38.05
N ASP A 30 -113.89 -63.09 -38.73
CA ASP A 30 -112.46 -63.36 -38.59
C ASP A 30 -111.62 -62.17 -39.11
N ASN A 31 -111.97 -61.60 -40.27
CA ASN A 31 -111.32 -60.38 -40.77
C ASN A 31 -111.48 -59.19 -39.80
N GLN A 32 -112.64 -59.02 -39.15
CA GLN A 32 -112.82 -57.99 -38.12
C GLN A 32 -112.01 -58.28 -36.85
N GLN A 33 -111.85 -59.55 -36.47
CA GLN A 33 -111.04 -59.95 -35.31
C GLN A 33 -109.54 -59.75 -35.59
N GLN A 34 -109.05 -60.13 -36.78
CA GLN A 34 -107.69 -59.85 -37.24
C GLN A 34 -107.44 -58.34 -37.34
N ALA A 35 -108.39 -57.55 -37.86
CA ALA A 35 -108.27 -56.08 -37.93
C ALA A 35 -108.22 -55.43 -36.53
N ARG A 36 -108.96 -55.95 -35.54
CA ARG A 36 -108.87 -55.50 -34.14
C ARG A 36 -107.52 -55.84 -33.52
N LEU A 37 -107.03 -57.07 -33.68
CA LEU A 37 -105.72 -57.48 -33.18
C LEU A 37 -104.58 -56.69 -33.83
N ALA A 38 -104.70 -56.35 -35.12
CA ALA A 38 -103.75 -55.49 -35.82
C ALA A 38 -103.79 -54.04 -35.32
N ALA A 39 -104.97 -53.50 -35.02
CA ALA A 39 -105.12 -52.17 -34.44
C ALA A 39 -104.58 -52.11 -33.00
N GLU A 40 -104.89 -53.09 -32.16
CA GLU A 40 -104.40 -53.23 -30.78
C GLU A 40 -102.88 -53.39 -30.74
N LYS A 41 -102.29 -54.16 -31.68
CA LYS A 41 -100.84 -54.26 -31.84
C LYS A 41 -100.20 -52.95 -32.30
N ALA A 42 -100.80 -52.24 -33.25
CA ALA A 42 -100.30 -50.93 -33.70
C ALA A 42 -100.42 -49.85 -32.61
N GLU A 43 -101.48 -49.89 -31.79
CA GLU A 43 -101.65 -49.01 -30.63
C GLU A 43 -100.59 -49.31 -29.55
N ALA A 44 -100.31 -50.60 -29.29
CA ALA A 44 -99.24 -51.02 -28.38
C ALA A 44 -97.84 -50.61 -28.89
N GLU A 45 -97.53 -50.83 -30.17
CA GLU A 45 -96.26 -50.39 -30.79
C GLU A 45 -96.09 -48.87 -30.74
N HIS A 46 -97.17 -48.10 -30.95
CA HIS A 46 -97.17 -46.65 -30.82
C HIS A 46 -96.97 -46.20 -29.36
N LEU A 47 -97.57 -46.89 -28.38
CA LEU A 47 -97.36 -46.65 -26.95
C LEU A 47 -95.92 -46.98 -26.51
N GLU A 48 -95.32 -48.04 -27.05
CA GLU A 48 -93.92 -48.40 -26.82
C GLU A 48 -92.97 -47.35 -27.43
N GLN A 49 -93.24 -46.90 -28.66
CA GLN A 49 -92.49 -45.79 -29.28
C GLN A 49 -92.61 -44.49 -28.48
N GLN A 50 -93.79 -44.17 -27.95
CA GLN A 50 -93.96 -43.01 -27.05
C GLN A 50 -93.19 -43.17 -25.75
N ARG A 51 -93.14 -44.38 -25.17
CA ARG A 51 -92.35 -44.64 -23.95
C ARG A 51 -90.86 -44.47 -24.22
N LEU A 52 -90.34 -45.06 -25.29
CA LEU A 52 -88.94 -44.93 -25.70
C LEU A 52 -88.55 -43.49 -26.04
N ALA A 53 -89.46 -42.72 -26.65
CA ALA A 53 -89.25 -41.29 -26.90
C ALA A 53 -89.20 -40.46 -25.61
N ALA A 54 -90.05 -40.77 -24.62
CA ALA A 54 -90.03 -40.13 -23.31
C ALA A 54 -88.77 -40.49 -22.50
N GLU A 55 -88.41 -41.78 -22.48
CA GLU A 55 -87.20 -42.33 -21.82
C GLU A 55 -85.93 -41.67 -22.40
N LYS A 56 -85.86 -41.51 -23.73
CA LYS A 56 -84.78 -40.77 -24.40
C LYS A 56 -84.76 -39.26 -24.07
N ALA A 57 -85.93 -38.61 -24.01
CA ALA A 57 -86.02 -37.19 -23.68
C ALA A 57 -85.66 -36.90 -22.21
N GLU A 58 -85.96 -37.82 -21.29
CA GLU A 58 -85.52 -37.77 -19.89
C GLU A 58 -84.00 -37.92 -19.78
N GLN A 59 -83.40 -38.85 -20.54
CA GLN A 59 -81.95 -39.01 -20.59
C GLN A 59 -81.24 -37.79 -21.20
N GLU A 60 -81.73 -37.26 -22.33
CA GLU A 60 -81.18 -36.03 -22.93
C GLU A 60 -81.28 -34.81 -21.98
N ALA A 61 -82.31 -34.75 -21.14
CA ALA A 61 -82.43 -33.73 -20.10
C ALA A 61 -81.43 -33.95 -18.94
N ALA A 62 -81.22 -35.20 -18.51
CA ALA A 62 -80.26 -35.55 -17.47
C ALA A 62 -78.81 -35.26 -17.91
N ASP A 63 -78.43 -35.67 -19.13
CA ASP A 63 -77.11 -35.40 -19.72
C ASP A 63 -76.84 -33.89 -19.82
N LYS A 64 -77.86 -33.10 -20.19
CA LYS A 64 -77.75 -31.63 -20.22
C LYS A 64 -77.54 -31.03 -18.82
N ILE A 65 -78.24 -31.52 -17.80
CA ILE A 65 -78.07 -31.05 -16.41
C ILE A 65 -76.66 -31.39 -15.91
N ALA A 66 -76.15 -32.58 -16.21
CA ALA A 66 -74.78 -32.97 -15.86
C ALA A 66 -73.74 -32.09 -16.57
N ALA A 67 -73.95 -31.75 -17.85
CA ALA A 67 -73.08 -30.83 -18.58
C ALA A 67 -73.10 -29.40 -18.01
N GLU A 68 -74.27 -28.87 -17.64
CA GLU A 68 -74.39 -27.56 -16.98
C GLU A 68 -73.76 -27.55 -15.58
N GLN A 69 -73.78 -28.67 -14.84
CA GLN A 69 -73.10 -28.82 -13.55
C GLN A 69 -71.57 -28.85 -13.72
N ALA A 70 -71.05 -29.67 -14.64
CA ALA A 70 -69.61 -29.76 -14.92
C ALA A 70 -69.01 -28.40 -15.36
N GLN A 71 -69.74 -27.64 -16.18
CA GLN A 71 -69.33 -26.28 -16.58
C GLN A 71 -69.29 -25.30 -15.39
N ARG A 72 -70.21 -25.41 -14.43
CA ARG A 72 -70.19 -24.57 -13.21
C ARG A 72 -69.01 -24.92 -12.31
N GLU A 73 -68.75 -26.20 -12.08
CA GLU A 73 -67.57 -26.63 -11.31
C GLU A 73 -66.26 -26.17 -11.97
N GLN A 74 -66.16 -26.25 -13.30
CA GLN A 74 -64.98 -25.79 -14.03
C GLN A 74 -64.79 -24.27 -13.91
N ALA A 75 -65.87 -23.49 -13.99
CA ALA A 75 -65.84 -22.05 -13.80
C ALA A 75 -65.48 -21.65 -12.35
N GLU A 76 -65.97 -22.39 -11.35
CA GLU A 76 -65.64 -22.18 -9.93
C GLU A 76 -64.17 -22.49 -9.64
N LYS A 77 -63.65 -23.61 -10.16
CA LYS A 77 -62.21 -23.96 -10.08
C LYS A 77 -61.33 -22.86 -10.68
N LEU A 78 -61.67 -22.37 -11.88
CA LEU A 78 -60.94 -21.28 -12.55
C LEU A 78 -61.01 -19.95 -11.77
N ALA A 79 -62.14 -19.65 -11.12
CA ALA A 79 -62.28 -18.46 -10.29
C ALA A 79 -61.41 -18.54 -9.02
N ILE A 80 -61.34 -19.70 -8.37
CA ILE A 80 -60.48 -19.96 -7.21
C ILE A 80 -59.00 -19.89 -7.60
N GLU A 81 -58.61 -20.52 -8.71
CA GLU A 81 -57.24 -20.46 -9.25
C GLU A 81 -56.79 -19.01 -9.51
N LYS A 82 -57.65 -18.22 -10.16
CA LYS A 82 -57.39 -16.80 -10.41
C LYS A 82 -57.28 -16.00 -9.10
N ALA A 83 -58.17 -16.22 -8.13
CA ALA A 83 -58.11 -15.52 -6.84
C ALA A 83 -56.82 -15.86 -6.05
N ASN A 84 -56.37 -17.12 -6.12
CA ASN A 84 -55.10 -17.54 -5.52
C ASN A 84 -53.89 -16.89 -6.22
N ALA A 85 -53.93 -16.76 -7.55
CA ALA A 85 -52.88 -16.06 -8.31
C ALA A 85 -52.81 -14.56 -7.99
N GLU A 86 -53.96 -13.88 -7.85
CA GLU A 86 -54.02 -12.47 -7.43
C GLU A 86 -53.52 -12.29 -5.98
N LEU A 87 -53.82 -13.23 -5.07
CA LEU A 87 -53.31 -13.23 -3.70
C LEU A 87 -51.78 -13.44 -3.65
N LEU A 88 -51.25 -14.39 -4.43
CA LEU A 88 -49.82 -14.68 -4.50
C LEU A 88 -49.04 -13.49 -5.08
N ALA A 89 -49.54 -12.88 -6.16
CA ALA A 89 -48.93 -11.68 -6.76
C ALA A 89 -48.89 -10.51 -5.76
N LYS A 90 -49.94 -10.35 -4.93
CA LYS A 90 -49.93 -9.36 -3.86
C LYS A 90 -48.90 -9.69 -2.77
N GLN A 91 -48.83 -10.93 -2.30
CA GLN A 91 -47.84 -11.35 -1.30
C GLN A 91 -46.40 -11.11 -1.81
N GLN A 92 -46.13 -11.41 -3.08
CA GLN A 92 -44.84 -11.14 -3.72
C GLN A 92 -44.53 -9.63 -3.74
N ALA A 93 -45.50 -8.78 -4.12
CA ALA A 93 -45.34 -7.32 -4.10
C ALA A 93 -45.07 -6.77 -2.67
N ASP A 94 -45.82 -7.24 -1.67
CA ASP A 94 -45.67 -6.84 -0.28
C ASP A 94 -44.27 -7.27 0.27
N THR A 95 -43.79 -8.47 -0.07
CA THR A 95 -42.42 -8.91 0.30
C THR A 95 -41.31 -8.14 -0.41
N HIS A 96 -41.47 -7.81 -1.70
CA HIS A 96 -40.50 -7.02 -2.45
C HIS A 96 -40.42 -5.58 -1.91
N ALA A 97 -41.55 -4.99 -1.52
CA ALA A 97 -41.58 -3.68 -0.86
C ALA A 97 -40.80 -3.69 0.47
N LEU A 98 -40.99 -4.73 1.30
CA LEU A 98 -40.26 -4.88 2.56
C LEU A 98 -38.75 -5.07 2.35
N GLN A 99 -38.34 -5.84 1.33
CA GLN A 99 -36.93 -6.01 0.96
C GLN A 99 -36.30 -4.69 0.49
N LEU A 100 -37.02 -3.89 -0.31
CA LEU A 100 -36.54 -2.58 -0.76
C LEU A 100 -36.35 -1.61 0.42
N GLU A 101 -37.28 -1.60 1.38
CA GLU A 101 -37.19 -0.77 2.59
C GLU A 101 -36.01 -1.20 3.49
N GLN A 102 -35.76 -2.51 3.61
CA GLN A 102 -34.59 -3.03 4.32
C GLN A 102 -33.27 -2.64 3.64
N GLN A 103 -33.20 -2.74 2.30
CA GLN A 103 -32.03 -2.29 1.52
C GLN A 103 -31.77 -0.78 1.69
N GLN A 104 -32.82 0.04 1.70
CA GLN A 104 -32.70 1.48 1.95
C GLN A 104 -32.15 1.77 3.35
N ARG A 105 -32.69 1.12 4.39
CA ARG A 105 -32.19 1.28 5.77
C ARG A 105 -30.73 0.82 5.95
N LEU A 106 -30.31 -0.24 5.27
CA LEU A 106 -28.91 -0.68 5.25
C LEU A 106 -28.00 0.33 4.53
N ALA A 107 -28.43 0.87 3.38
CA ALA A 107 -27.68 1.88 2.64
C ALA A 107 -27.52 3.19 3.44
N GLU A 108 -28.53 3.60 4.21
CA GLU A 108 -28.45 4.74 5.14
C GLU A 108 -27.45 4.46 6.28
N GLN A 109 -27.45 3.25 6.85
CA GLN A 109 -26.47 2.85 7.87
C GLN A 109 -25.04 2.81 7.34
N GLU A 110 -24.81 2.28 6.13
CA GLU A 110 -23.49 2.33 5.47
C GLU A 110 -23.04 3.77 5.19
N ALA A 111 -23.94 4.64 4.76
CA ALA A 111 -23.65 6.04 4.47
C ALA A 111 -23.25 6.80 5.76
N GLN A 112 -23.97 6.55 6.86
CA GLN A 112 -23.65 7.11 8.17
C GLN A 112 -22.30 6.58 8.70
N MET A 113 -22.06 5.26 8.62
CA MET A 113 -20.79 4.66 9.04
C MET A 113 -19.60 5.23 8.23
N ARG A 114 -19.77 5.43 6.91
CA ARG A 114 -18.76 6.11 6.07
C ARG A 114 -18.56 7.58 6.44
N LEU A 115 -19.59 8.28 6.91
CA LEU A 115 -19.48 9.67 7.36
C LEU A 115 -18.64 9.74 8.65
N ASP A 116 -18.90 8.85 9.61
CA ASP A 116 -18.21 8.87 10.89
C ASP A 116 -16.77 8.33 10.79
N GLN A 117 -16.53 7.32 9.94
CA GLN A 117 -15.16 6.91 9.54
C GLN A 117 -14.37 8.08 8.93
N LYS A 118 -15.00 8.94 8.12
CA LYS A 118 -14.35 10.13 7.54
C LYS A 118 -14.04 11.20 8.58
N LYS A 119 -14.87 11.35 9.63
CA LYS A 119 -14.57 12.26 10.75
C LYS A 119 -13.37 11.77 11.54
N ALA A 120 -13.40 10.50 11.99
CA ALA A 120 -12.30 9.90 12.74
C ALA A 120 -10.96 9.94 11.98
N ALA A 121 -10.97 9.68 10.66
CA ALA A 121 -9.79 9.79 9.83
C ALA A 121 -9.28 11.24 9.65
N ALA A 122 -10.17 12.24 9.67
CA ALA A 122 -9.79 13.65 9.62
C ALA A 122 -9.23 14.13 10.96
N GLU A 123 -9.85 13.74 12.07
CA GLU A 123 -9.38 14.03 13.44
C GLU A 123 -8.01 13.39 13.70
N GLN A 124 -7.80 12.14 13.28
CA GLN A 124 -6.50 11.48 13.35
C GLN A 124 -5.44 12.21 12.50
N ALA A 125 -5.77 12.60 11.25
CA ALA A 125 -4.84 13.33 10.39
C ALA A 125 -4.50 14.74 10.93
N GLU A 126 -5.42 15.39 11.65
CA GLU A 126 -5.14 16.66 12.34
C GLU A 126 -4.25 16.44 13.57
N ALA A 127 -4.48 15.38 14.36
CA ALA A 127 -3.62 15.02 15.49
C ALA A 127 -2.19 14.67 15.06
N GLU A 128 -2.02 13.83 14.02
CA GLU A 128 -0.70 13.49 13.45
C GLU A 128 0.03 14.73 12.93
N ARG A 129 -0.69 15.67 12.30
CA ARG A 129 -0.12 16.94 11.83
C ARG A 129 0.31 17.85 12.99
N LEU A 130 -0.46 17.91 14.07
CA LEU A 130 -0.12 18.68 15.27
C LEU A 130 1.12 18.09 15.97
N GLU A 131 1.23 16.75 16.05
CA GLU A 131 2.42 16.09 16.59
C GLU A 131 3.66 16.32 15.72
N GLN A 132 3.56 16.17 14.39
CA GLN A 132 4.67 16.51 13.49
C GLN A 132 5.12 17.97 13.63
N THR A 133 4.17 18.89 13.85
CA THR A 133 4.46 20.31 14.09
C THR A 133 5.17 20.52 15.44
N ARG A 134 4.78 19.80 16.49
CA ARG A 134 5.47 19.80 17.80
C ARG A 134 6.91 19.29 17.67
N ILE A 135 7.11 18.14 17.03
CA ILE A 135 8.43 17.52 16.85
C ILE A 135 9.37 18.45 16.05
N ALA A 136 8.86 19.07 14.98
CA ALA A 136 9.64 20.03 14.19
C ALA A 136 10.02 21.30 14.99
N ALA A 137 9.15 21.77 15.90
CA ALA A 137 9.46 22.88 16.80
C ALA A 137 10.53 22.51 17.84
N GLU A 138 10.41 21.34 18.46
CA GLU A 138 11.38 20.80 19.43
C GLU A 138 12.77 20.60 18.79
N GLN A 139 12.82 20.10 17.55
CA GLN A 139 14.06 19.98 16.77
C GLN A 139 14.68 21.36 16.45
N ALA A 140 13.87 22.33 15.99
CA ALA A 140 14.36 23.68 15.70
C ALA A 140 14.82 24.45 16.95
N GLU A 141 14.29 24.14 18.14
CA GLU A 141 14.79 24.68 19.41
C GLU A 141 16.09 23.99 19.84
N ALA A 142 16.21 22.67 19.68
CA ALA A 142 17.45 21.94 19.95
C ALA A 142 18.61 22.42 19.07
N GLU A 143 18.40 22.60 17.76
CA GLU A 143 19.40 23.16 16.83
C GLU A 143 19.84 24.57 17.24
N ARG A 144 18.89 25.43 17.67
CA ARG A 144 19.21 26.78 18.17
C ARG A 144 20.06 26.75 19.44
N LEU A 145 19.75 25.85 20.37
CA LEU A 145 20.52 25.67 21.61
C LEU A 145 21.93 25.12 21.32
N GLU A 146 22.09 24.25 20.33
CA GLU A 146 23.39 23.77 19.87
C GLU A 146 24.21 24.89 19.20
N GLN A 147 23.60 25.67 18.29
CA GLN A 147 24.24 26.82 17.67
C GLN A 147 24.66 27.88 18.71
N GLN A 148 23.84 28.14 19.73
CA GLN A 148 24.19 29.04 20.83
C GLN A 148 25.38 28.51 21.66
N LYS A 149 25.44 27.21 21.96
CA LYS A 149 26.59 26.59 22.64
C LYS A 149 27.86 26.72 21.80
N LEU A 150 27.79 26.42 20.50
CA LEU A 150 28.94 26.50 19.60
C LEU A 150 29.49 27.94 19.50
N ALA A 151 28.60 28.93 19.38
CA ALA A 151 28.97 30.34 19.36
C ALA A 151 29.56 30.82 20.71
N ALA A 152 29.03 30.35 21.84
CA ALA A 152 29.58 30.63 23.16
C ALA A 152 30.99 30.02 23.34
N GLU A 153 31.21 28.80 22.87
CA GLU A 153 32.53 28.16 22.91
C GLU A 153 33.55 28.87 22.01
N GLN A 154 33.14 29.29 20.80
CA GLN A 154 33.97 30.11 19.92
C GLN A 154 34.37 31.45 20.57
N ALA A 155 33.42 32.15 21.21
CA ALA A 155 33.70 33.40 21.93
C ALA A 155 34.67 33.18 23.12
N GLN A 156 34.53 32.07 23.86
CA GLN A 156 35.47 31.72 24.93
C GLN A 156 36.87 31.39 24.39
N ARG A 157 36.98 30.68 23.26
CA ARG A 157 38.27 30.39 22.61
C ARG A 157 38.96 31.68 22.13
N GLU A 158 38.23 32.59 21.49
CA GLU A 158 38.76 33.91 21.10
C GLU A 158 39.22 34.74 22.31
N GLN A 159 38.49 34.70 23.42
CA GLN A 159 38.85 35.44 24.64
C GLN A 159 40.10 34.84 25.30
N ALA A 160 40.23 33.51 25.32
CA ALA A 160 41.41 32.82 25.82
C ALA A 160 42.65 33.09 24.93
N GLU A 161 42.50 33.12 23.61
CA GLU A 161 43.57 33.47 22.67
C GLU A 161 44.05 34.93 22.86
N LYS A 162 43.12 35.88 22.99
CA LYS A 162 43.44 37.29 23.29
C LYS A 162 44.22 37.41 24.61
N LEU A 163 43.80 36.72 25.66
CA LEU A 163 44.48 36.72 26.96
C LEU A 163 45.88 36.07 26.88
N ALA A 164 46.04 35.01 26.10
CA ALA A 164 47.34 34.36 25.87
C ALA A 164 48.32 35.28 25.11
N ILE A 165 47.84 36.00 24.09
CA ILE A 165 48.61 36.99 23.34
C ILE A 165 49.02 38.16 24.25
N GLU A 166 48.09 38.68 25.06
CA GLU A 166 48.36 39.76 26.03
C GLU A 166 49.44 39.33 27.04
N LYS A 167 49.33 38.12 27.60
CA LYS A 167 50.33 37.57 28.51
C LYS A 167 51.71 37.40 27.84
N ALA A 168 51.76 36.87 26.62
CA ALA A 168 53.01 36.70 25.89
C ALA A 168 53.69 38.06 25.58
N ASN A 169 52.89 39.08 25.26
CA ASN A 169 53.39 40.45 25.08
C ASN A 169 53.93 41.06 26.39
N ALA A 170 53.29 40.80 27.53
CA ALA A 170 53.77 41.23 28.84
C ALA A 170 55.09 40.54 29.24
N GLU A 171 55.20 39.21 29.03
CA GLU A 171 56.43 38.45 29.26
C GLU A 171 57.58 38.95 28.36
N LEU A 172 57.29 39.28 27.10
CA LEU A 172 58.26 39.89 26.17
C LEU A 172 58.72 41.28 26.62
N LEU A 173 57.80 42.13 27.11
CA LEU A 173 58.10 43.47 27.62
C LEU A 173 58.99 43.43 28.87
N VAL A 174 58.69 42.54 29.83
CA VAL A 174 59.52 42.32 31.02
C VAL A 174 60.93 41.88 30.63
N LYS A 175 61.06 41.00 29.64
CA LYS A 175 62.37 40.59 29.12
C LYS A 175 63.13 41.78 28.49
N GLN A 176 62.49 42.57 27.64
CA GLN A 176 63.11 43.75 27.02
C GLN A 176 63.57 44.78 28.06
N GLN A 177 62.82 44.96 29.15
CA GLN A 177 63.23 45.83 30.27
C GLN A 177 64.43 45.26 31.04
N ALA A 178 64.48 43.95 31.27
CA ALA A 178 65.63 43.30 31.91
C ALA A 178 66.90 43.37 31.04
N ASP A 179 66.79 43.11 29.74
CA ASP A 179 67.90 43.21 28.77
C ASP A 179 68.44 44.66 28.70
N ALA A 180 67.55 45.66 28.72
CA ALA A 180 67.94 47.08 28.74
C ALA A 180 68.62 47.50 30.06
N HIS A 181 68.13 47.03 31.21
CA HIS A 181 68.71 47.32 32.52
C HIS A 181 70.12 46.68 32.67
N ALA A 182 70.30 45.46 32.16
CA ALA A 182 71.61 44.81 32.12
C ALA A 182 72.63 45.61 31.29
N LEU A 183 72.21 46.16 30.15
CA LEU A 183 73.06 47.03 29.31
C LEU A 183 73.43 48.34 30.02
N GLN A 184 72.52 48.94 30.81
CA GLN A 184 72.84 50.13 31.61
C GLN A 184 73.84 49.83 32.74
N LEU A 185 73.72 48.68 33.41
CA LEU A 185 74.67 48.22 34.42
C LEU A 185 76.08 48.02 33.83
N GLU A 186 76.18 47.39 32.66
CA GLU A 186 77.47 47.21 31.97
C GLU A 186 78.10 48.57 31.58
N GLN A 187 77.29 49.53 31.13
CA GLN A 187 77.76 50.88 30.83
C GLN A 187 78.24 51.63 32.08
N GLN A 188 77.54 51.51 33.22
CA GLN A 188 78.01 52.07 34.49
C GLN A 188 79.33 51.45 34.96
N GLN A 189 79.47 50.12 34.87
CA GLN A 189 80.71 49.43 35.27
C GLN A 189 81.91 49.93 34.46
N ARG A 190 81.78 50.03 33.13
CA ARG A 190 82.85 50.57 32.27
C ARG A 190 83.20 52.04 32.59
N LEU A 191 82.25 52.86 33.02
CA LEU A 191 82.51 54.24 33.45
C LEU A 191 83.27 54.27 34.78
N VAL A 192 82.90 53.44 35.75
CA VAL A 192 83.61 53.32 37.04
C VAL A 192 85.04 52.80 36.83
N GLU A 193 85.25 51.85 35.92
CA GLU A 193 86.60 51.39 35.52
C GLU A 193 87.44 52.51 34.90
N GLN A 194 86.84 53.35 34.03
CA GLN A 194 87.51 54.51 33.45
C GLN A 194 87.88 55.57 34.50
N GLU A 195 86.99 55.87 35.45
CA GLU A 195 87.29 56.81 36.55
C GLU A 195 88.39 56.26 37.49
N ALA A 196 88.35 54.96 37.80
CA ALA A 196 89.38 54.30 38.61
C ALA A 196 90.76 54.33 37.93
N GLN A 197 90.82 54.03 36.63
CA GLN A 197 92.06 54.13 35.84
C GLN A 197 92.57 55.57 35.77
N MET A 198 91.68 56.55 35.58
CA MET A 198 92.06 57.97 35.53
C MET A 198 92.61 58.47 36.87
N ARG A 199 92.05 58.00 38.00
CA ARG A 199 92.63 58.25 39.34
C ARG A 199 94.00 57.60 39.51
N LEU A 200 94.17 56.33 39.10
CA LEU A 200 95.45 55.63 39.19
C LEU A 200 96.57 56.36 38.45
N ASP A 201 96.26 56.94 37.28
CA ASP A 201 97.25 57.69 36.49
C ASP A 201 97.49 59.12 37.04
N GLN A 202 96.50 59.74 37.70
CA GLN A 202 96.71 60.95 38.49
C GLN A 202 97.59 60.71 39.72
N GLU A 203 97.41 59.59 40.44
CA GLU A 203 98.24 59.23 41.60
C GLU A 203 99.70 58.95 41.20
N LYS A 204 99.95 58.30 40.05
CA LYS A 204 101.31 58.15 39.50
C LYS A 204 101.96 59.50 39.21
N ALA A 205 101.26 60.40 38.53
CA ALA A 205 101.77 61.74 38.22
C ALA A 205 102.05 62.59 39.48
N ALA A 206 101.25 62.40 40.54
CA ALA A 206 101.51 63.00 41.85
C ALA A 206 102.73 62.37 42.55
N ALA A 207 102.91 61.04 42.46
CA ALA A 207 104.03 60.32 43.06
C ALA A 207 105.38 60.70 42.41
N GLU A 208 105.47 60.71 41.08
CA GLU A 208 106.69 61.14 40.36
C GLU A 208 107.11 62.56 40.74
N LYS A 209 106.14 63.46 40.90
CA LYS A 209 106.38 64.85 41.32
C LYS A 209 106.85 64.94 42.78
N ALA A 210 106.24 64.18 43.69
CA ALA A 210 106.63 64.14 45.09
C ALA A 210 108.01 63.49 45.32
N GLU A 211 108.41 62.54 44.47
CA GLU A 211 109.75 61.94 44.51
C GLU A 211 110.82 62.93 44.03
N ALA A 212 110.54 63.69 42.96
CA ALA A 212 111.41 64.76 42.49
C ALA A 212 111.62 65.87 43.55
N GLU A 213 110.56 66.33 44.21
CA GLU A 213 110.66 67.36 45.25
C GLU A 213 111.38 66.85 46.53
N ARG A 214 111.25 65.56 46.87
CA ARG A 214 111.95 64.95 48.03
C ARG A 214 113.45 64.78 47.81
N LEU A 215 113.90 64.45 46.60
CA LEU A 215 115.32 64.22 46.31
C LEU A 215 116.19 65.48 46.41
N ASP A 216 115.63 66.67 46.15
CA ASP A 216 116.39 67.93 46.26
C ASP A 216 116.38 68.49 47.69
N GLN A 217 115.25 68.41 48.40
CA GLN A 217 115.14 68.91 49.79
C GLN A 217 115.95 68.09 50.80
N ALA A 218 116.13 66.78 50.57
CA ALA A 218 116.88 65.90 51.48
C ALA A 218 118.40 66.18 51.53
N ARG A 219 118.95 67.00 50.63
CA ARG A 219 120.41 67.20 50.47
C ARG A 219 120.98 68.45 51.15
N ILE A 220 120.14 69.39 51.58
CA ILE A 220 120.59 70.71 52.08
C ILE A 220 120.44 70.86 53.61
N ALA A 221 119.62 70.02 54.25
CA ALA A 221 119.28 70.14 55.68
C ALA A 221 120.34 69.60 56.66
N ALA A 222 121.64 69.56 56.30
CA ALA A 222 122.63 68.80 57.06
C ALA A 222 124.09 69.32 57.12
N GLU A 223 124.44 70.53 56.64
CA GLU A 223 125.84 71.02 56.76
C GLU A 223 126.06 72.55 56.85
N GLN A 224 125.28 73.23 57.69
CA GLN A 224 125.61 74.53 58.33
C GLN A 224 124.68 74.69 59.55
N ALA A 225 125.20 74.75 60.79
CA ALA A 225 125.84 75.92 61.42
C ALA A 225 124.84 77.09 61.52
N GLU A 226 124.33 77.49 62.68
CA GLU A 226 125.02 77.89 63.93
C GLU A 226 125.91 79.13 63.74
N ALA A 227 125.61 80.18 64.52
CA ALA A 227 125.92 81.58 64.23
C ALA A 227 125.21 82.06 62.92
N GLU A 228 124.57 83.23 62.88
CA GLU A 228 124.87 84.47 63.58
C GLU A 228 123.60 85.25 64.00
N ARG A 229 123.79 86.21 64.93
CA ARG A 229 123.17 87.56 65.01
C ARG A 229 121.71 87.69 64.51
N LEU A 230 120.71 88.07 65.31
CA LEU A 230 120.68 88.83 66.57
C LEU A 230 121.70 89.99 66.69
N GLU A 231 121.83 90.77 65.62
CA GLU A 231 122.40 92.11 65.67
C GLU A 231 121.95 92.91 64.44
N GLN A 232 122.10 94.24 64.50
CA GLN A 232 122.21 95.15 63.34
C GLN A 232 121.24 94.81 62.18
N ALA A 233 119.92 95.08 62.27
CA ALA A 233 119.26 96.24 62.87
C ALA A 233 119.76 97.60 62.30
N ARG A 234 119.00 98.69 62.57
CA ARG A 234 119.27 100.07 62.12
C ARG A 234 119.26 100.32 60.60
N ILE A 235 118.05 100.30 60.04
CA ILE A 235 117.37 101.55 59.62
C ILE A 235 115.96 101.42 60.22
N ALA A 236 115.50 102.12 61.27
CA ALA A 236 115.62 103.52 61.74
C ALA A 236 114.96 104.51 60.76
N ALA A 237 113.80 105.12 61.03
CA ALA A 237 113.05 105.35 62.28
C ALA A 237 111.52 105.01 62.09
N GLU A 238 110.54 105.30 62.94
CA GLU A 238 110.42 106.31 64.00
C GLU A 238 109.28 106.04 65.02
N GLN A 239 109.62 105.95 66.32
CA GLN A 239 108.85 106.35 67.54
C GLN A 239 107.39 105.85 67.78
N ALA A 240 106.80 105.93 68.98
CA ALA A 240 107.25 105.81 70.39
C ALA A 240 106.00 105.75 71.32
N GLU A 241 106.15 105.20 72.54
CA GLU A 241 105.25 105.30 73.73
C GLU A 241 103.74 104.92 73.58
N ALA A 242 103.06 104.40 74.62
CA ALA A 242 103.51 103.75 75.86
C ALA A 242 102.33 102.99 76.49
N GLU A 243 102.55 101.76 76.97
CA GLU A 243 101.69 101.15 77.99
C GLU A 243 102.39 99.97 78.69
N ARG A 244 102.50 100.03 80.03
CA ARG A 244 103.15 98.98 80.85
C ARG A 244 102.47 98.78 82.21
N LEU A 245 101.16 99.04 82.27
CA LEU A 245 100.35 99.06 83.48
C LEU A 245 99.15 98.10 83.48
N GLU A 246 98.93 97.34 82.40
CA GLU A 246 97.74 96.49 82.24
C GLU A 246 97.95 95.01 82.65
N GLN A 247 99.20 94.52 82.64
CA GLN A 247 99.56 93.09 82.76
C GLN A 247 99.25 92.40 84.11
N ALA A 248 98.46 93.03 84.99
CA ALA A 248 97.97 92.46 86.24
C ALA A 248 96.47 92.08 86.23
N ARG A 249 95.68 92.47 85.20
CA ARG A 249 94.22 92.25 85.20
C ARG A 249 93.74 91.01 84.44
N ILE A 250 94.44 90.64 83.37
CA ILE A 250 93.93 89.72 82.33
C ILE A 250 93.83 88.25 82.80
N SER A 251 94.71 87.81 83.71
CA SER A 251 94.80 86.39 84.11
C SER A 251 93.64 85.88 84.99
N ALA A 252 92.83 86.76 85.56
CA ALA A 252 91.65 86.38 86.36
C ALA A 252 90.38 86.28 85.50
N GLU A 253 90.24 87.17 84.51
CA GLU A 253 89.02 87.35 83.70
C GLU A 253 88.76 86.15 82.76
N LEU A 254 89.82 85.49 82.28
CA LEU A 254 89.74 84.34 81.36
C LEU A 254 89.23 83.04 82.01
N ALA A 255 89.52 82.80 83.30
CA ALA A 255 89.22 81.55 83.97
C ALA A 255 87.74 81.37 84.36
N GLU A 256 86.98 82.46 84.41
CA GLU A 256 85.53 82.44 84.65
C GLU A 256 84.74 82.15 83.35
N ILE A 257 85.22 82.69 82.22
CA ILE A 257 84.62 82.51 80.89
C ILE A 257 84.64 81.04 80.46
N GLU A 258 85.79 80.38 80.53
CA GLU A 258 85.95 78.96 80.12
C GLU A 258 84.96 78.03 80.85
N ARG A 259 84.72 78.31 82.14
CA ARG A 259 83.87 77.47 83.00
C ARG A 259 82.38 77.60 82.68
N LEU A 260 81.94 78.78 82.26
CA LEU A 260 80.58 79.02 81.79
C LEU A 260 80.34 78.42 80.39
N GLU A 261 81.35 78.48 79.51
CA GLU A 261 81.26 77.92 78.16
C GLU A 261 81.18 76.38 78.18
N GLN A 262 81.96 75.71 79.04
CA GLN A 262 81.84 74.25 79.27
C GLN A 262 80.44 73.85 79.76
N GLN A 263 79.80 74.65 80.62
CA GLN A 263 78.43 74.38 81.08
C GLN A 263 77.38 74.55 79.98
N ARG A 264 77.55 75.51 79.05
CA ARG A 264 76.64 75.66 77.90
C ARG A 264 76.68 74.44 76.99
N ILE A 265 77.88 73.99 76.61
CA ILE A 265 78.07 72.87 75.68
C ILE A 265 77.48 71.57 76.25
N ALA A 266 77.68 71.30 77.54
CA ALA A 266 77.11 70.13 78.20
C ALA A 266 75.56 70.14 78.25
N ALA A 267 74.95 71.31 78.40
CA ALA A 267 73.49 71.44 78.35
C ALA A 267 72.94 71.24 76.92
N GLU A 268 73.59 71.83 75.93
CA GLU A 268 73.24 71.75 74.50
C GLU A 268 73.30 70.29 73.98
N GLN A 269 74.34 69.54 74.37
CA GLN A 269 74.47 68.12 74.05
C GLN A 269 73.36 67.27 74.71
N ALA A 270 73.04 67.52 75.98
CA ALA A 270 71.99 66.80 76.69
C ALA A 270 70.56 67.10 76.18
N GLU A 271 70.34 68.28 75.56
CA GLU A 271 69.09 68.60 74.87
C GLU A 271 69.02 67.92 73.50
N ALA A 272 70.12 67.89 72.74
CA ALA A 272 70.21 67.19 71.46
C ALA A 272 69.96 65.68 71.58
N GLU A 273 70.61 64.99 72.54
CA GLU A 273 70.39 63.56 72.79
C GLU A 273 68.93 63.25 73.14
N ARG A 274 68.26 64.11 73.91
CA ARG A 274 66.84 63.95 74.26
C ARG A 274 65.93 64.10 73.06
N LEU A 275 66.19 65.08 72.18
CA LEU A 275 65.41 65.28 70.97
C LEU A 275 65.58 64.12 69.97
N GLU A 276 66.78 63.55 69.86
CA GLU A 276 67.02 62.37 69.02
C GLU A 276 66.34 61.12 69.59
N GLN A 277 66.46 60.85 70.89
CA GLN A 277 65.75 59.75 71.54
C GLN A 277 64.21 59.89 71.40
N GLN A 278 63.69 61.12 71.53
CA GLN A 278 62.27 61.39 71.36
C GLN A 278 61.81 61.17 69.91
N ARG A 279 62.62 61.54 68.90
CA ARG A 279 62.34 61.26 67.49
C ARG A 279 62.25 59.75 67.23
N ILE A 280 63.25 58.99 67.68
CA ILE A 280 63.32 57.54 67.46
C ILE A 280 62.13 56.83 68.13
N ALA A 281 61.74 57.26 69.34
CA ALA A 281 60.57 56.70 70.04
C ALA A 281 59.25 56.98 69.30
N VAL A 282 59.10 58.14 68.64
CA VAL A 282 57.93 58.44 67.81
C VAL A 282 57.92 57.60 66.52
N GLU A 283 59.06 57.49 65.84
CA GLU A 283 59.22 56.70 64.61
C GLU A 283 58.93 55.21 64.84
N GLN A 284 59.43 54.65 65.95
CA GLN A 284 59.13 53.27 66.35
C GLN A 284 57.65 53.06 66.68
N ALA A 285 57.03 53.97 67.43
CA ALA A 285 55.61 53.88 67.76
C ALA A 285 54.68 54.03 66.54
N GLU A 286 55.09 54.81 65.52
CA GLU A 286 54.36 54.93 64.26
C GLU A 286 54.53 53.68 63.39
N ALA A 287 55.73 53.09 63.34
CA ALA A 287 56.00 51.83 62.66
C ALA A 287 55.20 50.65 63.26
N GLU A 288 55.24 50.46 64.58
CA GLU A 288 54.46 49.42 65.27
C GLU A 288 52.95 49.57 65.01
N ARG A 289 52.45 50.81 65.00
CA ARG A 289 51.04 51.11 64.73
C ARG A 289 50.64 50.78 63.29
N LEU A 290 51.50 51.06 62.31
CA LEU A 290 51.28 50.72 60.91
C LEU A 290 51.30 49.20 60.69
N GLU A 291 52.21 48.47 61.34
CA GLU A 291 52.24 47.00 61.28
C GLU A 291 50.99 46.38 61.91
N GLN A 292 50.56 46.85 63.08
CA GLN A 292 49.31 46.41 63.71
C GLN A 292 48.09 46.70 62.82
N GLN A 293 48.04 47.86 62.15
CA GLN A 293 46.97 48.16 61.18
C GLN A 293 47.01 47.24 59.96
N ARG A 294 48.20 46.90 59.43
CA ARG A 294 48.36 45.97 58.31
C ARG A 294 47.85 44.57 58.67
N ILE A 295 48.23 44.06 59.84
CA ILE A 295 47.80 42.73 60.32
C ILE A 295 46.29 42.70 60.57
N ALA A 296 45.71 43.74 61.17
CA ALA A 296 44.27 43.83 61.39
C ALA A 296 43.47 43.89 60.07
N ALA A 297 43.98 44.57 59.05
CA ALA A 297 43.36 44.60 57.72
C ALA A 297 43.45 43.23 57.01
N GLU A 298 44.61 42.57 57.07
CA GLU A 298 44.85 41.24 56.50
C GLU A 298 43.94 40.17 57.14
N GLN A 299 43.76 40.23 58.47
CA GLN A 299 42.83 39.36 59.20
C GLN A 299 41.36 39.63 58.83
N ALA A 300 40.95 40.90 58.76
CA ALA A 300 39.58 41.27 58.40
C ALA A 300 39.21 40.89 56.95
N GLU A 301 40.17 40.95 56.02
CA GLU A 301 39.97 40.46 54.65
C GLU A 301 39.87 38.93 54.59
N ALA A 302 40.73 38.22 55.33
CA ALA A 302 40.68 36.75 55.43
C ALA A 302 39.34 36.26 56.01
N GLU A 303 38.87 36.83 57.12
CA GLU A 303 37.55 36.50 57.70
C GLU A 303 36.41 36.77 56.71
N ARG A 304 36.44 37.89 55.99
CA ARG A 304 35.38 38.22 55.02
C ARG A 304 35.40 37.27 53.82
N LEU A 305 36.57 36.83 53.37
CA LEU A 305 36.72 35.83 52.31
C LEU A 305 36.21 34.45 52.77
N GLU A 306 36.53 34.02 53.99
CA GLU A 306 36.02 32.76 54.54
C GLU A 306 34.50 32.78 54.72
N GLN A 307 33.93 33.86 55.27
CA GLN A 307 32.47 34.04 55.34
C GLN A 307 31.80 34.00 53.96
N THR A 308 32.41 34.63 52.96
CA THR A 308 31.93 34.59 51.57
C THR A 308 31.99 33.17 50.99
N ARG A 309 33.06 32.43 51.26
CA ARG A 309 33.23 31.02 50.84
C ARG A 309 32.17 30.12 51.46
N ILE A 310 31.93 30.24 52.76
CA ILE A 310 30.92 29.45 53.49
C ILE A 310 29.50 29.78 52.99
N ALA A 311 29.18 31.05 52.75
CA ALA A 311 27.89 31.45 52.21
C ALA A 311 27.65 30.90 50.78
N ALA A 312 28.69 30.88 49.94
CA ALA A 312 28.62 30.28 48.60
C ALA A 312 28.43 28.75 48.66
N GLU A 313 29.19 28.07 49.52
CA GLU A 313 29.10 26.61 49.75
C GLU A 313 27.70 26.21 50.26
N GLN A 314 27.12 26.98 51.18
CA GLN A 314 25.75 26.76 51.68
C GLN A 314 24.70 26.99 50.58
N ALA A 315 24.83 28.05 49.78
CA ALA A 315 23.89 28.33 48.68
C ALA A 315 23.97 27.28 47.55
N GLU A 316 25.15 26.71 47.31
CA GLU A 316 25.31 25.60 46.35
C GLU A 316 24.66 24.31 46.87
N VAL A 317 24.87 23.96 48.15
CA VAL A 317 24.22 22.79 48.78
C VAL A 317 22.69 22.94 48.79
N GLU A 318 22.15 24.10 49.16
CA GLU A 318 20.70 24.33 49.16
C GLU A 318 20.12 24.22 47.74
N ARG A 319 20.80 24.80 46.74
CA ARG A 319 20.40 24.69 45.33
C ARG A 319 20.41 23.24 44.83
N LEU A 320 21.41 22.45 45.19
CA LEU A 320 21.51 21.04 44.82
C LEU A 320 20.42 20.19 45.50
N GLU A 321 20.07 20.48 46.75
CA GLU A 321 18.96 19.81 47.43
C GLU A 321 17.60 20.18 46.83
N GLN A 322 17.37 21.47 46.53
CA GLN A 322 16.17 21.90 45.80
C GLN A 322 16.07 21.24 44.41
N GLN A 323 17.19 21.12 43.67
CA GLN A 323 17.24 20.42 42.39
C GLN A 323 16.95 18.91 42.53
N ARG A 324 17.49 18.25 43.57
CA ARG A 324 17.18 16.83 43.85
C ARG A 324 15.70 16.63 44.10
N ILE A 325 15.09 17.45 44.96
CA ILE A 325 13.66 17.37 45.31
C ILE A 325 12.78 17.62 44.08
N ALA A 326 13.12 18.61 43.25
CA ALA A 326 12.39 18.89 42.00
C ALA A 326 12.50 17.72 40.99
N ALA A 327 13.67 17.09 40.87
CA ALA A 327 13.86 15.93 40.01
C ALA A 327 13.08 14.70 40.51
N GLU A 328 13.12 14.42 41.83
CA GLU A 328 12.37 13.34 42.47
C GLU A 328 10.85 13.51 42.30
N GLN A 329 10.35 14.74 42.46
CA GLN A 329 8.93 15.06 42.21
C GLN A 329 8.54 14.87 40.74
N ALA A 330 9.37 15.32 39.80
CA ALA A 330 9.12 15.14 38.37
C ALA A 330 9.19 13.67 37.92
N GLU A 331 10.04 12.85 38.55
CA GLU A 331 10.09 11.40 38.31
C GLU A 331 8.83 10.70 38.85
N VAL A 332 8.38 11.04 40.07
CA VAL A 332 7.13 10.50 40.64
C VAL A 332 5.91 10.89 39.80
N GLU A 333 5.78 12.15 39.39
CA GLU A 333 4.67 12.60 38.55
C GLU A 333 4.67 11.87 37.19
N ARG A 334 5.84 11.74 36.56
CA ARG A 334 6.00 11.00 35.30
C ARG A 334 5.62 9.52 35.44
N LEU A 335 6.00 8.87 36.53
CA LEU A 335 5.64 7.48 36.80
C LEU A 335 4.14 7.30 37.06
N GLU A 336 3.49 8.26 37.73
CA GLU A 336 2.04 8.25 37.92
C GLU A 336 1.28 8.49 36.60
N GLN A 337 1.72 9.46 35.78
CA GLN A 337 1.19 9.67 34.43
C GLN A 337 1.36 8.43 33.55
N GLN A 338 2.52 7.75 33.60
CA GLN A 338 2.75 6.50 32.88
C GLN A 338 1.87 5.35 33.37
N ARG A 339 1.62 5.24 34.68
CA ARG A 339 0.68 4.25 35.25
C ARG A 339 -0.75 4.49 34.74
N ILE A 340 -1.22 5.72 34.78
CA ILE A 340 -2.57 6.10 34.32
C ILE A 340 -2.73 5.83 32.82
N ALA A 341 -1.75 6.19 31.99
CA ALA A 341 -1.78 5.92 30.56
C ALA A 341 -1.75 4.41 30.24
N ALA A 342 -1.01 3.61 31.02
CA ALA A 342 -1.00 2.15 30.87
C ALA A 342 -2.35 1.51 31.27
N GLU A 343 -2.96 1.97 32.37
CA GLU A 343 -4.27 1.51 32.85
C GLU A 343 -5.39 1.85 31.86
N GLN A 344 -5.36 3.06 31.28
CA GLN A 344 -6.27 3.47 30.20
C GLN A 344 -6.09 2.62 28.94
N ALA A 345 -4.84 2.42 28.49
CA ALA A 345 -4.56 1.59 27.32
C ALA A 345 -4.91 0.11 27.51
N GLU A 346 -4.88 -0.42 28.75
CA GLU A 346 -5.36 -1.77 29.06
C GLU A 346 -6.91 -1.83 29.05
N ALA A 347 -7.58 -0.83 29.63
CA ALA A 347 -9.04 -0.74 29.62
C ALA A 347 -9.61 -0.63 28.18
N GLU A 348 -9.03 0.23 27.34
CA GLU A 348 -9.42 0.36 25.93
C GLU A 348 -9.23 -0.96 25.15
N ARG A 349 -8.12 -1.67 25.38
CA ARG A 349 -7.87 -2.98 24.76
C ARG A 349 -8.89 -4.03 25.20
N LEU A 350 -9.28 -4.04 26.46
CA LEU A 350 -10.30 -4.96 26.99
C LEU A 350 -11.69 -4.63 26.42
N GLU A 351 -12.04 -3.36 26.25
CA GLU A 351 -13.29 -2.94 25.58
C GLU A 351 -13.28 -3.31 24.09
N GLN A 352 -12.20 -3.02 23.36
CA GLN A 352 -12.05 -3.40 21.95
C GLN A 352 -12.12 -4.93 21.77
N ALA A 353 -11.49 -5.70 22.66
CA ALA A 353 -11.56 -7.17 22.66
C ALA A 353 -12.98 -7.68 22.95
N ARG A 354 -13.73 -7.03 23.86
CA ARG A 354 -15.14 -7.34 24.15
C ARG A 354 -16.01 -7.11 22.91
N ILE A 355 -15.88 -5.95 22.27
CA ILE A 355 -16.65 -5.58 21.07
C ILE A 355 -16.33 -6.53 19.91
N ALA A 356 -15.05 -6.85 19.69
CA ALA A 356 -14.64 -7.80 18.66
C ALA A 356 -15.16 -9.23 18.92
N ALA A 357 -15.24 -9.66 20.18
CA ALA A 357 -15.83 -10.96 20.54
C ALA A 357 -17.35 -10.99 20.31
N GLU A 358 -18.06 -9.92 20.70
CA GLU A 358 -19.51 -9.75 20.50
C GLU A 358 -19.87 -9.73 19.00
N GLN A 359 -19.09 -9.01 18.18
CA GLN A 359 -19.22 -9.01 16.72
C GLN A 359 -18.95 -10.40 16.11
N ALA A 360 -17.87 -11.08 16.54
CA ALA A 360 -17.55 -12.42 16.05
C ALA A 360 -18.57 -13.49 16.45
N GLU A 361 -19.30 -13.32 17.56
CA GLU A 361 -20.43 -14.18 17.94
C GLU A 361 -21.66 -13.89 17.07
N ALA A 362 -21.98 -12.61 16.84
CA ALA A 362 -23.08 -12.20 15.96
C ALA A 362 -22.89 -12.69 14.51
N GLU A 363 -21.69 -12.53 13.93
CA GLU A 363 -21.36 -13.03 12.59
C GLU A 363 -21.50 -14.55 12.49
N ARG A 364 -21.08 -15.30 13.53
CA ARG A 364 -21.24 -16.77 13.56
C ARG A 364 -22.70 -17.20 13.63
N LEU A 365 -23.53 -16.49 14.40
CA LEU A 365 -24.96 -16.77 14.48
C LEU A 365 -25.67 -16.46 13.16
N GLU A 366 -25.28 -15.38 12.46
CA GLU A 366 -25.79 -15.06 11.12
C GLU A 366 -25.34 -16.09 10.06
N GLN A 367 -24.06 -16.46 10.05
CA GLN A 367 -23.55 -17.51 9.15
C GLN A 367 -24.25 -18.86 9.41
N ALA A 368 -24.49 -19.22 10.68
CA ALA A 368 -25.24 -20.43 11.03
C ALA A 368 -26.71 -20.37 10.59
N ARG A 369 -27.35 -19.20 10.66
CA ARG A 369 -28.71 -18.96 10.14
C ARG A 369 -28.77 -19.15 8.62
N ILE A 370 -27.86 -18.49 7.89
CA ILE A 370 -27.79 -18.57 6.43
C ILE A 370 -27.50 -20.00 5.96
N ALA A 371 -26.57 -20.71 6.61
CA ALA A 371 -26.28 -22.10 6.31
C ALA A 371 -27.47 -23.05 6.59
N ALA A 372 -28.26 -22.79 7.63
CA ALA A 372 -29.49 -23.55 7.91
C ALA A 372 -30.58 -23.28 6.86
N GLU A 373 -30.79 -22.02 6.47
CA GLU A 373 -31.74 -21.60 5.44
C GLU A 373 -31.39 -22.20 4.07
N GLN A 374 -30.10 -22.18 3.69
CA GLN A 374 -29.60 -22.83 2.48
C GLN A 374 -29.79 -24.36 2.52
N ALA A 375 -29.48 -25.00 3.64
CA ALA A 375 -29.66 -26.45 3.80
C ALA A 375 -31.14 -26.88 3.80
N GLU A 376 -32.08 -26.00 4.19
CA GLU A 376 -33.51 -26.25 4.04
C GLU A 376 -33.97 -26.05 2.58
N ALA A 377 -33.51 -24.99 1.91
CA ALA A 377 -33.78 -24.75 0.49
C ALA A 377 -33.29 -25.89 -0.41
N GLU A 378 -32.06 -26.38 -0.21
CA GLU A 378 -31.51 -27.53 -0.95
C GLU A 378 -32.34 -28.81 -0.73
N ARG A 379 -32.81 -29.05 0.50
CA ARG A 379 -33.69 -30.21 0.80
C ARG A 379 -35.04 -30.10 0.11
N LEU A 380 -35.62 -28.90 0.07
CA LEU A 380 -36.89 -28.65 -0.62
C LEU A 380 -36.74 -28.80 -2.14
N GLU A 381 -35.63 -28.35 -2.73
CA GLU A 381 -35.36 -28.58 -4.15
C GLU A 381 -35.08 -30.07 -4.46
N GLN A 382 -34.28 -30.76 -3.65
CA GLN A 382 -34.06 -32.20 -3.80
C GLN A 382 -35.38 -32.99 -3.69
N ALA A 383 -36.26 -32.62 -2.76
CA ALA A 383 -37.60 -33.21 -2.63
C ALA A 383 -38.49 -32.90 -3.85
N ARG A 384 -38.44 -31.68 -4.40
CA ARG A 384 -39.15 -31.29 -5.62
C ARG A 384 -38.69 -32.13 -6.82
N ILE A 385 -37.38 -32.24 -7.03
CA ILE A 385 -36.78 -33.01 -8.13
C ILE A 385 -37.12 -34.50 -7.99
N ALA A 386 -37.05 -35.06 -6.78
CA ALA A 386 -37.42 -36.46 -6.54
C ALA A 386 -38.92 -36.72 -6.78
N ALA A 387 -39.80 -35.77 -6.43
CA ALA A 387 -41.23 -35.87 -6.72
C ALA A 387 -41.53 -35.79 -8.22
N GLU A 388 -40.88 -34.85 -8.93
CA GLU A 388 -40.98 -34.66 -10.38
C GLU A 388 -40.49 -35.90 -11.14
N GLN A 389 -39.36 -36.49 -10.73
CA GLN A 389 -38.86 -37.77 -11.25
C GLN A 389 -39.81 -38.93 -10.98
N ALA A 390 -40.31 -39.06 -9.74
CA ALA A 390 -41.25 -40.13 -9.39
C ALA A 390 -42.61 -39.99 -10.10
N GLU A 391 -43.03 -38.78 -10.49
CA GLU A 391 -44.19 -38.57 -11.35
C GLU A 391 -43.90 -38.91 -12.81
N ALA A 392 -42.76 -38.48 -13.35
CA ALA A 392 -42.32 -38.84 -14.70
C ALA A 392 -42.17 -40.37 -14.89
N GLU A 393 -41.58 -41.08 -13.93
CA GLU A 393 -41.49 -42.55 -13.95
C GLU A 393 -42.88 -43.22 -13.92
N ARG A 394 -43.82 -42.68 -13.13
CA ARG A 394 -45.21 -43.20 -13.10
C ARG A 394 -45.95 -42.94 -14.40
N LEU A 395 -45.73 -41.79 -15.04
CA LEU A 395 -46.29 -41.47 -16.35
C LEU A 395 -45.67 -42.32 -17.47
N GLU A 396 -44.36 -42.59 -17.45
CA GLU A 396 -43.71 -43.52 -18.38
C GLU A 396 -44.18 -44.95 -18.16
N GLN A 397 -44.29 -45.43 -16.92
CA GLN A 397 -44.86 -46.76 -16.62
C GLN A 397 -46.31 -46.87 -17.08
N ALA A 398 -47.13 -45.83 -16.88
CA ALA A 398 -48.50 -45.78 -17.40
C ALA A 398 -48.54 -45.74 -18.94
N ARG A 399 -47.61 -45.02 -19.59
CA ARG A 399 -47.46 -44.98 -21.05
C ARG A 399 -47.08 -46.36 -21.60
N ILE A 400 -46.10 -47.04 -20.99
CA ILE A 400 -45.67 -48.39 -21.37
C ILE A 400 -46.80 -49.40 -21.12
N ALA A 401 -47.52 -49.32 -20.01
CA ALA A 401 -48.66 -50.19 -19.74
C ALA A 401 -49.83 -49.94 -20.71
N ALA A 402 -50.07 -48.70 -21.12
CA ALA A 402 -51.07 -48.36 -22.14
C ALA A 402 -50.64 -48.85 -23.54
N GLU A 403 -49.37 -48.66 -23.90
CA GLU A 403 -48.75 -49.14 -25.14
C GLU A 403 -48.75 -50.68 -25.21
N GLN A 404 -48.49 -51.36 -24.10
CA GLN A 404 -48.63 -52.82 -23.98
C GLN A 404 -50.08 -53.28 -24.05
N ALA A 405 -51.01 -52.61 -23.36
CA ALA A 405 -52.43 -52.96 -23.43
C ALA A 405 -53.06 -52.60 -24.79
N GLU A 406 -52.50 -51.65 -25.53
CA GLU A 406 -52.84 -51.37 -26.92
C GLU A 406 -52.20 -52.39 -27.87
N ALA A 407 -50.94 -52.78 -27.66
CA ALA A 407 -50.30 -53.86 -28.40
C ALA A 407 -50.98 -55.21 -28.19
N GLU A 408 -51.40 -55.57 -26.97
CA GLU A 408 -52.18 -56.77 -26.69
C GLU A 408 -53.58 -56.70 -27.32
N ARG A 409 -54.23 -55.52 -27.34
CA ARG A 409 -55.51 -55.35 -28.06
C ARG A 409 -55.32 -55.38 -29.58
N LEU A 410 -54.21 -54.87 -30.10
CA LEU A 410 -53.84 -54.96 -31.52
C LEU A 410 -53.38 -56.36 -31.90
N GLU A 411 -52.81 -57.17 -31.00
CA GLU A 411 -52.45 -58.56 -31.25
C GLU A 411 -53.66 -59.50 -31.05
N GLN A 412 -54.58 -59.21 -30.13
CA GLN A 412 -55.89 -59.88 -30.09
C GLN A 412 -56.73 -59.51 -31.31
N ALA A 413 -56.73 -58.25 -31.73
CA ALA A 413 -57.34 -57.81 -32.98
C ALA A 413 -56.61 -58.38 -34.20
N ARG A 414 -55.27 -58.54 -34.16
CA ARG A 414 -54.54 -59.25 -35.22
C ARG A 414 -54.92 -60.71 -35.23
N ILE A 415 -54.97 -61.43 -34.11
CA ILE A 415 -55.35 -62.85 -34.06
C ILE A 415 -56.81 -63.05 -34.49
N ALA A 416 -57.73 -62.15 -34.14
CA ALA A 416 -59.11 -62.17 -34.63
C ALA A 416 -59.17 -61.83 -36.13
N ALA A 417 -58.43 -60.82 -36.58
CA ALA A 417 -58.30 -60.47 -37.99
C ALA A 417 -57.56 -61.55 -38.79
N GLU A 418 -56.64 -62.31 -38.19
CA GLU A 418 -55.83 -63.41 -38.75
C GLU A 418 -56.62 -64.74 -38.71
N GLN A 419 -57.71 -64.81 -37.92
CA GLN A 419 -58.76 -65.82 -38.05
C GLN A 419 -59.74 -65.46 -39.17
N GLU A 420 -60.27 -64.23 -39.19
CA GLU A 420 -61.05 -63.75 -40.35
C GLU A 420 -60.22 -63.74 -41.64
N GLU A 421 -58.92 -63.49 -41.56
CA GLU A 421 -57.99 -63.47 -42.68
C GLU A 421 -57.39 -64.85 -42.96
N ALA A 422 -57.45 -65.82 -42.04
CA ALA A 422 -57.32 -67.23 -42.43
C ALA A 422 -58.55 -67.68 -43.25
N GLU A 423 -59.76 -67.34 -42.81
CA GLU A 423 -61.00 -67.61 -43.55
C GLU A 423 -61.06 -66.84 -44.89
N ARG A 424 -60.52 -65.62 -44.96
CA ARG A 424 -60.37 -64.86 -46.21
C ARG A 424 -59.15 -65.26 -47.03
N LEU A 425 -58.01 -65.71 -46.47
CA LEU A 425 -56.85 -66.19 -47.25
C LEU A 425 -57.04 -67.62 -47.76
N GLU A 426 -57.89 -68.44 -47.16
CA GLU A 426 -58.39 -69.63 -47.85
C GLU A 426 -59.20 -69.24 -49.11
N GLN A 427 -59.77 -68.03 -49.15
CA GLN A 427 -60.43 -67.42 -50.31
C GLN A 427 -59.53 -66.47 -51.15
N ALA A 428 -58.37 -66.06 -50.62
CA ALA A 428 -57.51 -64.99 -51.16
C ALA A 428 -56.02 -65.35 -51.26
N ARG A 429 -55.65 -66.63 -51.14
CA ARG A 429 -54.32 -67.21 -51.51
C ARG A 429 -54.01 -67.15 -53.02
N VAL A 430 -54.47 -66.08 -53.66
CA VAL A 430 -54.48 -65.82 -55.10
C VAL A 430 -53.76 -64.49 -55.43
N ALA A 431 -53.63 -63.57 -54.47
CA ALA A 431 -52.87 -62.33 -54.58
C ALA A 431 -52.59 -61.73 -53.19
N ASP A 432 -51.46 -61.08 -52.90
CA ASP A 432 -50.11 -61.13 -53.50
C ASP A 432 -49.15 -60.58 -52.41
N GLU A 433 -47.88 -60.95 -52.41
CA GLU A 433 -46.96 -60.73 -51.26
C GLU A 433 -46.05 -59.48 -51.44
N LEU A 434 -45.42 -59.00 -50.35
CA LEU A 434 -44.38 -57.92 -50.29
C LEU A 434 -44.92 -56.46 -50.26
N ALA A 435 -44.33 -55.47 -49.57
CA ALA A 435 -43.22 -55.44 -48.59
C ALA A 435 -43.20 -54.13 -47.73
N SER A 436 -42.27 -54.04 -46.77
CA SER A 436 -41.94 -52.86 -45.93
C SER A 436 -40.99 -51.84 -46.66
N GLU A 437 -40.38 -50.76 -46.11
CA GLU A 437 -40.05 -50.33 -44.73
C GLU A 437 -39.53 -48.86 -44.65
N ALA A 438 -39.17 -48.40 -43.42
CA ALA A 438 -38.16 -47.37 -43.07
C ALA A 438 -38.43 -45.84 -43.33
N ALA A 439 -37.70 -44.84 -42.77
CA ALA A 439 -37.00 -44.57 -41.47
C ALA A 439 -36.28 -43.17 -41.53
N GLN A 440 -35.90 -42.48 -40.41
CA GLN A 440 -34.70 -41.58 -40.28
C GLN A 440 -34.51 -40.79 -38.92
N LYS A 441 -33.42 -39.99 -38.80
CA LYS A 441 -32.91 -39.20 -37.61
C LYS A 441 -32.29 -37.82 -38.02
N VAL A 442 -31.90 -36.94 -37.05
CA VAL A 442 -31.38 -35.55 -37.27
C VAL A 442 -30.18 -35.16 -36.32
N GLU A 443 -29.41 -34.08 -36.63
CA GLU A 443 -28.11 -33.64 -36.04
C GLU A 443 -28.11 -32.34 -35.15
N LYS A 444 -26.92 -31.75 -34.82
CA LYS A 444 -26.64 -30.56 -33.97
C LYS A 444 -25.47 -29.64 -34.47
N PRO A 445 -25.29 -28.39 -33.96
CA PRO A 445 -24.45 -27.31 -34.57
C PRO A 445 -23.00 -27.07 -34.01
N LYS A 446 -22.30 -26.01 -34.50
CA LYS A 446 -20.84 -25.72 -34.41
C LYS A 446 -20.42 -24.57 -33.43
N LYS A 447 -19.10 -24.32 -33.29
CA LYS A 447 -18.44 -23.29 -32.44
C LYS A 447 -17.59 -22.26 -33.24
N GLU A 448 -17.28 -21.11 -32.64
CA GLU A 448 -16.48 -19.98 -33.19
C GLU A 448 -14.94 -20.11 -33.04
N GLY A 449 -14.20 -19.34 -33.84
CA GLY A 449 -12.74 -19.45 -34.04
C GLY A 449 -11.82 -18.52 -33.22
N PHE A 450 -10.52 -18.82 -33.25
CA PHE A 450 -9.48 -18.24 -32.38
C PHE A 450 -9.22 -16.74 -32.58
N PHE A 451 -8.96 -16.28 -33.82
CA PHE A 451 -8.52 -14.91 -34.12
C PHE A 451 -9.60 -13.85 -33.86
N SER A 452 -10.87 -14.18 -34.13
CA SER A 452 -12.03 -13.31 -33.85
C SER A 452 -12.09 -12.83 -32.39
N ARG A 453 -11.83 -13.73 -31.42
CA ARG A 453 -11.81 -13.33 -30.00
C ARG A 453 -10.67 -12.36 -29.65
N LEU A 454 -9.52 -12.45 -30.34
CA LEU A 454 -8.41 -11.52 -30.13
C LEU A 454 -8.77 -10.12 -30.66
N LYS A 455 -9.36 -10.02 -31.86
CA LYS A 455 -9.89 -8.75 -32.37
C LYS A 455 -10.92 -8.13 -31.41
N LYS A 456 -11.90 -8.93 -30.96
CA LYS A 456 -12.95 -8.50 -30.02
C LYS A 456 -12.36 -8.02 -28.69
N GLY A 457 -11.38 -8.75 -28.16
CA GLY A 457 -10.63 -8.40 -26.94
C GLY A 457 -9.58 -7.30 -27.11
N LEU A 458 -9.46 -6.69 -28.30
CA LEU A 458 -8.65 -5.49 -28.56
C LEU A 458 -9.47 -4.31 -29.05
N LEU A 459 -10.78 -4.47 -29.29
CA LEU A 459 -11.67 -3.50 -29.95
C LEU A 459 -11.48 -2.05 -29.48
N LYS A 460 -11.55 -1.80 -28.16
CA LYS A 460 -11.38 -0.46 -27.58
C LYS A 460 -10.01 0.16 -27.86
N THR A 461 -8.95 -0.64 -27.79
CA THR A 461 -7.57 -0.18 -28.09
C THR A 461 -7.38 -0.01 -29.61
N ARG A 462 -8.02 -0.84 -30.44
CA ARG A 462 -8.01 -0.72 -31.91
C ARG A 462 -8.71 0.53 -32.43
N VAL A 463 -9.79 0.98 -31.78
CA VAL A 463 -10.43 2.27 -32.10
C VAL A 463 -9.47 3.45 -31.92
N ASN A 464 -8.68 3.47 -30.84
CA ASN A 464 -7.69 4.53 -30.62
C ASN A 464 -6.42 4.37 -31.48
N ILE A 465 -5.93 3.14 -31.65
CA ILE A 465 -4.70 2.81 -32.38
C ILE A 465 -5.02 2.48 -33.85
N GLY A 466 -5.49 1.26 -34.15
CA GLY A 466 -5.59 0.73 -35.51
C GLY A 466 -6.38 1.59 -36.50
N SER A 467 -7.68 1.80 -36.23
CA SER A 467 -8.55 2.62 -37.10
C SER A 467 -8.39 4.12 -36.83
N GLY A 468 -8.10 4.51 -35.59
CA GLY A 468 -7.75 5.88 -35.23
C GLY A 468 -6.58 6.44 -36.05
N PHE A 469 -5.46 5.72 -36.12
CA PHE A 469 -4.32 6.10 -36.95
C PHE A 469 -4.64 6.09 -38.44
N ALA A 470 -5.41 5.11 -38.94
CA ALA A 470 -5.79 5.09 -40.36
C ALA A 470 -6.55 6.37 -40.79
N SER A 471 -7.35 6.95 -39.88
CA SER A 471 -8.04 8.22 -40.14
C SER A 471 -7.11 9.44 -40.22
N ILE A 472 -5.96 9.41 -39.53
CA ILE A 472 -4.95 10.48 -39.53
C ILE A 472 -4.16 10.48 -40.86
N PHE A 473 -3.77 9.30 -41.35
CA PHE A 473 -2.99 9.18 -42.60
C PHE A 473 -3.82 9.39 -43.87
N SER A 474 -5.11 9.08 -43.84
CA SER A 474 -6.01 9.11 -45.01
C SER A 474 -6.01 10.46 -45.74
N GLY A 475 -5.45 10.48 -46.95
CA GLY A 475 -5.42 11.66 -47.82
C GLY A 475 -4.47 12.79 -47.40
N LYS A 476 -3.71 12.63 -46.31
CA LYS A 476 -2.68 13.61 -45.90
C LYS A 476 -1.35 13.38 -46.63
N LYS A 477 -0.51 14.42 -46.62
CA LYS A 477 0.89 14.33 -47.04
C LYS A 477 1.76 14.03 -45.83
N ILE A 478 2.99 13.60 -46.08
CA ILE A 478 4.01 13.48 -45.04
C ILE A 478 4.64 14.88 -44.87
N ASP A 479 4.24 15.56 -43.81
CA ASP A 479 4.72 16.87 -43.35
C ASP A 479 4.78 16.88 -41.81
N ASP A 480 5.34 17.94 -41.22
CA ASP A 480 5.60 18.01 -39.78
C ASP A 480 4.29 17.97 -38.96
N ASP A 481 3.22 18.63 -39.44
CA ASP A 481 1.86 18.60 -38.87
C ASP A 481 1.33 17.16 -38.70
N LEU A 482 1.56 16.28 -39.69
CA LEU A 482 1.18 14.87 -39.60
C LEU A 482 1.92 14.14 -38.47
N PHE A 483 3.20 14.46 -38.23
CA PHE A 483 3.98 13.84 -37.17
C PHE A 483 3.58 14.35 -35.78
N GLU A 484 3.21 15.63 -35.61
CA GLU A 484 2.66 16.16 -34.35
C GLU A 484 1.31 15.53 -33.99
N GLU A 485 0.41 15.34 -34.97
CA GLU A 485 -0.85 14.60 -34.77
C GLU A 485 -0.59 13.13 -34.38
N LEU A 486 0.36 12.48 -35.06
CA LEU A 486 0.74 11.09 -34.79
C LEU A 486 1.34 10.93 -33.39
N GLU A 487 2.23 11.83 -32.97
CA GLU A 487 2.80 11.87 -31.63
C GLU A 487 1.68 11.99 -30.58
N THR A 488 0.79 12.97 -30.76
CA THR A 488 -0.33 13.24 -29.86
C THR A 488 -1.23 12.00 -29.68
N GLN A 489 -1.51 11.28 -30.75
CA GLN A 489 -2.36 10.09 -30.71
C GLN A 489 -1.62 8.87 -30.12
N LEU A 490 -0.32 8.69 -30.38
CA LEU A 490 0.52 7.67 -29.73
C LEU A 490 0.65 7.90 -28.21
N LEU A 491 0.79 9.15 -27.77
CA LEU A 491 0.79 9.52 -26.36
C LEU A 491 -0.58 9.25 -25.70
N THR A 492 -1.67 9.65 -26.36
CA THR A 492 -3.05 9.36 -25.94
C THR A 492 -3.32 7.85 -25.78
N ALA A 493 -2.72 7.02 -26.62
CA ALA A 493 -2.78 5.56 -26.57
C ALA A 493 -1.90 4.91 -25.47
N ASP A 494 -1.25 5.71 -24.62
CA ASP A 494 -0.41 5.28 -23.48
C ASP A 494 0.94 4.61 -23.85
N LEU A 495 1.48 4.85 -25.06
CA LEU A 495 2.86 4.41 -25.41
C LEU A 495 3.94 5.16 -24.60
N GLY A 496 3.66 6.38 -24.13
CA GLY A 496 4.59 7.17 -23.33
C GLY A 496 5.75 7.79 -24.12
N VAL A 497 6.25 8.92 -23.62
CA VAL A 497 7.11 9.87 -24.35
C VAL A 497 8.32 9.20 -25.01
N ASP A 498 9.16 8.49 -24.26
CA ASP A 498 10.40 7.91 -24.82
C ASP A 498 10.14 6.92 -25.96
N THR A 499 9.06 6.13 -25.84
CA THR A 499 8.66 5.14 -26.85
C THR A 499 8.11 5.81 -28.10
N THR A 500 7.26 6.84 -27.90
CA THR A 500 6.69 7.62 -29.00
C THR A 500 7.79 8.37 -29.76
N MET A 501 8.69 9.08 -29.08
CA MET A 501 9.79 9.80 -29.73
C MET A 501 10.66 8.85 -30.56
N LYS A 502 11.06 7.69 -30.00
CA LYS A 502 11.80 6.65 -30.75
C LYS A 502 11.06 6.15 -31.99
N LEU A 503 9.74 6.06 -31.95
CA LEU A 503 8.93 5.64 -33.10
C LEU A 503 8.83 6.75 -34.15
N ILE A 504 8.56 8.00 -33.75
CA ILE A 504 8.53 9.16 -34.63
C ILE A 504 9.89 9.35 -35.32
N ASP A 505 10.99 9.33 -34.57
CA ASP A 505 12.36 9.41 -35.09
C ASP A 505 12.60 8.36 -36.18
N ARG A 506 12.30 7.08 -35.89
CA ARG A 506 12.47 5.99 -36.86
C ARG A 506 11.58 6.14 -38.09
N LEU A 507 10.33 6.60 -37.91
CA LEU A 507 9.39 6.79 -39.02
C LEU A 507 9.83 7.92 -39.94
N THR A 508 10.23 9.06 -39.38
CA THR A 508 10.79 10.20 -40.12
C THR A 508 12.05 9.77 -40.89
N ASP A 509 12.96 9.07 -40.23
CA ASP A 509 14.23 8.62 -40.82
C ASP A 509 14.00 7.56 -41.93
N ALA A 510 13.09 6.61 -41.72
CA ALA A 510 12.76 5.58 -42.70
C ALA A 510 11.87 6.09 -43.86
N ALA A 511 10.97 7.03 -43.63
CA ALA A 511 10.18 7.70 -44.68
C ALA A 511 11.07 8.52 -45.61
N ASN A 512 12.01 9.29 -45.05
CA ASN A 512 13.03 10.02 -45.81
C ASN A 512 13.92 9.08 -46.64
N ARG A 513 14.40 7.97 -46.06
CA ARG A 513 15.22 6.95 -46.77
C ARG A 513 14.46 6.25 -47.89
N LYS A 514 13.17 5.94 -47.69
CA LYS A 514 12.30 5.29 -48.68
C LYS A 514 11.67 6.27 -49.69
N GLN A 515 11.82 7.58 -49.50
CA GLN A 515 11.17 8.64 -50.27
C GLN A 515 9.64 8.47 -50.38
N LEU A 516 8.99 8.15 -49.26
CA LEU A 516 7.52 8.03 -49.18
C LEU A 516 6.84 9.38 -49.46
N LYS A 517 5.62 9.35 -50.01
CA LYS A 517 4.90 10.57 -50.49
C LYS A 517 3.42 10.61 -50.12
N ASP A 518 2.91 9.56 -49.50
CA ASP A 518 1.52 9.31 -49.15
C ASP A 518 1.44 8.77 -47.72
N GLY A 519 0.34 9.06 -47.02
CA GLY A 519 0.12 8.61 -45.65
C GLY A 519 -0.05 7.08 -45.54
N ASP A 520 -0.60 6.43 -46.57
CA ASP A 520 -0.90 4.99 -46.55
C ASP A 520 0.39 4.14 -46.44
N ALA A 521 1.45 4.50 -47.18
CA ALA A 521 2.75 3.85 -47.03
C ALA A 521 3.44 4.16 -45.68
N LEU A 522 3.12 5.29 -45.04
CA LEU A 522 3.61 5.64 -43.70
C LEU A 522 2.87 4.88 -42.60
N TYR A 523 1.57 4.61 -42.76
CA TYR A 523 0.78 3.73 -41.89
C TYR A 523 1.33 2.29 -41.89
N GLU A 524 1.59 1.72 -43.07
CA GLU A 524 2.21 0.39 -43.19
C GLU A 524 3.65 0.37 -42.63
N LEU A 525 4.41 1.47 -42.76
CA LEU A 525 5.72 1.61 -42.15
C LEU A 525 5.63 1.65 -40.60
N MET A 526 4.67 2.38 -40.05
CA MET A 526 4.38 2.43 -38.61
C MET A 526 4.01 1.04 -38.09
N LYS A 527 3.14 0.31 -38.79
CA LYS A 527 2.78 -1.07 -38.45
C LYS A 527 4.02 -1.98 -38.39
N GLN A 528 4.94 -1.84 -39.33
CA GLN A 528 6.20 -2.59 -39.38
C GLN A 528 7.15 -2.25 -38.21
N GLU A 529 7.36 -0.96 -37.92
CA GLU A 529 8.21 -0.53 -36.79
C GLU A 529 7.62 -0.93 -35.42
N MET A 530 6.29 -0.84 -35.27
CA MET A 530 5.59 -1.29 -34.06
C MET A 530 5.67 -2.81 -33.87
N ALA A 531 5.59 -3.60 -34.95
CA ALA A 531 5.86 -5.04 -34.90
C ALA A 531 7.32 -5.34 -34.49
N ALA A 532 8.29 -4.63 -35.07
CA ALA A 532 9.70 -4.79 -34.75
C ALA A 532 10.02 -4.48 -33.28
N MET A 533 9.37 -3.46 -32.68
CA MET A 533 9.50 -3.15 -31.25
C MET A 533 8.89 -4.20 -30.32
N LEU A 534 7.83 -4.91 -30.74
CA LEU A 534 7.27 -6.01 -29.95
C LEU A 534 8.05 -7.32 -30.13
N LYS A 535 8.73 -7.52 -31.27
CA LYS A 535 9.45 -8.78 -31.56
C LYS A 535 10.63 -9.04 -30.62
N THR A 536 11.23 -8.00 -30.04
CA THR A 536 12.29 -8.14 -29.02
C THR A 536 11.78 -8.74 -27.70
N ALA A 537 10.49 -8.53 -27.39
CA ALA A 537 9.83 -9.07 -26.20
C ALA A 537 9.03 -10.36 -26.47
N GLU A 538 8.96 -10.84 -27.72
CA GLU A 538 8.32 -12.11 -28.05
C GLU A 538 9.23 -13.30 -27.68
N GLN A 539 8.98 -13.89 -26.50
CA GLN A 539 9.53 -15.21 -26.16
C GLN A 539 8.50 -15.99 -25.33
N PRO A 540 7.73 -16.91 -25.95
CA PRO A 540 6.77 -17.76 -25.24
C PRO A 540 7.42 -18.53 -24.07
N LEU A 541 6.65 -18.77 -23.01
CA LEU A 541 7.11 -19.56 -21.87
C LEU A 541 7.21 -21.05 -22.26
N VAL A 542 8.44 -21.58 -22.24
CA VAL A 542 8.73 -23.00 -22.49
C VAL A 542 9.14 -23.65 -21.17
N ILE A 543 8.50 -24.76 -20.83
CA ILE A 543 8.77 -25.54 -19.62
C ILE A 543 9.73 -26.69 -19.98
N PRO A 544 10.99 -26.70 -19.48
CA PRO A 544 11.96 -27.75 -19.76
C PRO A 544 11.58 -29.09 -19.10
N ALA A 545 11.80 -30.21 -19.81
CA ALA A 545 11.41 -31.54 -19.34
C ALA A 545 12.27 -32.06 -18.16
N ASP A 546 13.45 -31.49 -17.95
CA ASP A 546 14.40 -31.77 -16.87
C ASP A 546 14.10 -31.00 -15.56
N LYS A 547 13.26 -29.95 -15.62
CA LYS A 547 12.84 -29.17 -14.44
C LYS A 547 11.50 -29.66 -13.92
N LYS A 548 11.52 -30.49 -12.86
CA LYS A 548 10.31 -30.96 -12.15
C LYS A 548 10.39 -30.73 -10.63
N PRO A 549 9.48 -29.93 -10.04
CA PRO A 549 8.57 -29.00 -10.72
C PRO A 549 9.34 -27.82 -11.34
N PHE A 550 8.86 -27.34 -12.48
CA PHE A 550 9.15 -25.98 -12.95
C PHE A 550 8.36 -25.00 -12.08
N VAL A 551 9.02 -24.01 -11.49
CA VAL A 551 8.44 -23.12 -10.49
C VAL A 551 8.19 -21.73 -11.06
N ILE A 552 6.92 -21.36 -11.15
CA ILE A 552 6.45 -20.03 -11.55
C ILE A 552 6.05 -19.23 -10.31
N LEU A 553 6.74 -18.13 -10.03
CA LEU A 553 6.38 -17.17 -8.99
C LEU A 553 5.61 -16.01 -9.62
N MET A 554 4.34 -15.84 -9.27
CA MET A 554 3.45 -14.85 -9.86
C MET A 554 3.41 -13.58 -9.00
N VAL A 555 3.97 -12.49 -9.50
CA VAL A 555 4.08 -11.21 -8.79
C VAL A 555 3.25 -10.12 -9.47
N GLY A 556 3.09 -8.97 -8.78
CA GLY A 556 2.24 -7.86 -9.23
C GLY A 556 1.22 -7.44 -8.18
N VAL A 557 0.57 -6.31 -8.43
CA VAL A 557 -0.27 -5.64 -7.42
C VAL A 557 -1.67 -6.25 -7.30
N ASN A 558 -2.44 -5.81 -6.32
CA ASN A 558 -3.83 -6.26 -6.15
C ASN A 558 -4.70 -5.77 -7.34
N GLY A 559 -5.67 -6.59 -7.75
CA GLY A 559 -6.64 -6.24 -8.80
C GLY A 559 -6.17 -6.42 -10.25
N VAL A 560 -4.89 -6.65 -10.53
CA VAL A 560 -4.36 -6.88 -11.90
C VAL A 560 -4.64 -8.28 -12.47
N GLY A 561 -5.35 -9.14 -11.73
CA GLY A 561 -5.76 -10.46 -12.20
C GLY A 561 -4.73 -11.57 -12.03
N LYS A 562 -3.80 -11.49 -11.05
CA LYS A 562 -2.83 -12.56 -10.74
C LYS A 562 -3.49 -13.94 -10.58
N THR A 563 -4.37 -14.06 -9.59
CA THR A 563 -5.06 -15.32 -9.24
C THR A 563 -5.91 -15.86 -10.40
N THR A 564 -6.53 -14.97 -11.18
CA THR A 564 -7.23 -15.33 -12.43
C THR A 564 -6.27 -15.88 -13.50
N THR A 565 -5.11 -15.23 -13.67
CA THR A 565 -4.05 -15.68 -14.60
C THR A 565 -3.50 -17.05 -14.18
N ILE A 566 -3.32 -17.28 -12.88
CA ILE A 566 -2.92 -18.59 -12.32
C ILE A 566 -3.94 -19.66 -12.70
N GLY A 567 -5.24 -19.43 -12.47
CA GLY A 567 -6.30 -20.37 -12.83
C GLY A 567 -6.30 -20.74 -14.33
N LYS A 568 -6.05 -19.75 -15.20
CA LYS A 568 -5.95 -19.97 -16.66
C LYS A 568 -4.66 -20.71 -17.06
N LEU A 569 -3.50 -20.31 -16.56
CA LEU A 569 -2.21 -21.00 -16.79
C LEU A 569 -2.25 -22.46 -16.31
N ALA A 570 -2.80 -22.69 -15.11
CA ALA A 570 -2.96 -24.02 -14.54
C ALA A 570 -3.82 -24.92 -15.45
N LYS A 571 -4.89 -24.38 -16.03
CA LYS A 571 -5.70 -25.12 -17.01
C LYS A 571 -5.00 -25.34 -18.34
N GLN A 572 -4.23 -24.36 -18.83
CA GLN A 572 -3.44 -24.50 -20.06
C GLN A 572 -2.39 -25.62 -19.91
N PHE A 573 -1.61 -25.62 -18.82
CA PHE A 573 -0.63 -26.68 -18.60
C PHE A 573 -1.30 -28.06 -18.40
N GLN A 574 -2.48 -28.11 -17.75
CA GLN A 574 -3.28 -29.34 -17.67
C GLN A 574 -3.77 -29.83 -19.04
N SER A 575 -4.20 -28.96 -19.95
CA SER A 575 -4.62 -29.36 -21.31
C SER A 575 -3.44 -29.72 -22.23
N GLU A 576 -2.25 -29.18 -21.94
CA GLU A 576 -0.96 -29.64 -22.47
C GLU A 576 -0.45 -30.95 -21.83
N GLY A 577 -1.25 -31.59 -20.97
CA GLY A 577 -0.94 -32.89 -20.35
C GLY A 577 0.05 -32.85 -19.17
N LYS A 578 0.37 -31.66 -18.65
CA LYS A 578 1.26 -31.49 -17.48
C LYS A 578 0.47 -31.58 -16.18
N SER A 579 1.06 -32.21 -15.17
CA SER A 579 0.56 -32.14 -13.80
C SER A 579 0.92 -30.78 -13.16
N VAL A 580 -0.03 -30.19 -12.45
CA VAL A 580 0.10 -28.85 -11.86
C VAL A 580 -0.17 -28.90 -10.36
N MET A 581 0.49 -28.04 -9.58
CA MET A 581 0.16 -27.74 -8.19
C MET A 581 0.14 -26.22 -8.00
N LEU A 582 -0.72 -25.73 -7.11
CA LEU A 582 -0.85 -24.31 -6.77
C LEU A 582 -0.40 -24.05 -5.33
N ALA A 583 0.23 -22.91 -5.08
CA ALA A 583 0.59 -22.44 -3.73
C ALA A 583 -0.12 -21.12 -3.41
N ALA A 584 -0.88 -21.08 -2.31
CA ALA A 584 -1.67 -19.93 -1.89
C ALA A 584 -0.85 -18.94 -1.05
N GLY A 585 0.09 -18.23 -1.70
CA GLY A 585 1.00 -17.27 -1.06
C GLY A 585 0.46 -15.84 -0.87
N ASP A 586 -0.81 -15.54 -1.17
CA ASP A 586 -1.48 -14.31 -0.72
C ASP A 586 -2.19 -14.56 0.63
N THR A 587 -1.42 -15.00 1.64
CA THR A 587 -1.94 -15.42 2.95
C THR A 587 -2.62 -14.28 3.71
N PHE A 588 -2.27 -13.02 3.38
CA PHE A 588 -2.89 -11.80 3.89
C PHE A 588 -4.30 -11.53 3.38
N ARG A 589 -4.85 -12.38 2.50
CA ARG A 589 -6.22 -12.26 1.96
C ARG A 589 -6.90 -13.62 1.97
N ALA A 590 -7.73 -13.90 2.98
CA ALA A 590 -8.49 -15.15 3.08
C ALA A 590 -9.25 -15.48 1.79
N ALA A 591 -9.97 -14.50 1.23
CA ALA A 591 -10.69 -14.65 -0.04
C ALA A 591 -9.79 -14.90 -1.27
N ALA A 592 -8.48 -14.62 -1.21
CA ALA A 592 -7.54 -14.96 -2.29
C ALA A 592 -7.08 -16.42 -2.19
N VAL A 593 -6.83 -16.90 -0.96
CA VAL A 593 -6.57 -18.32 -0.67
C VAL A 593 -7.78 -19.16 -1.10
N GLU A 594 -8.99 -18.76 -0.68
CA GLU A 594 -10.25 -19.39 -1.05
C GLU A 594 -10.49 -19.36 -2.56
N GLN A 595 -10.32 -18.21 -3.22
CA GLN A 595 -10.45 -18.09 -4.67
C GLN A 595 -9.49 -19.03 -5.41
N LEU A 596 -8.25 -19.19 -4.94
CA LEU A 596 -7.28 -20.12 -5.52
C LEU A 596 -7.65 -21.59 -5.27
N GLN A 597 -8.19 -21.91 -4.09
CA GLN A 597 -8.73 -23.24 -3.78
C GLN A 597 -9.91 -23.60 -4.69
N VAL A 598 -10.89 -22.72 -4.86
CA VAL A 598 -12.03 -22.92 -5.78
C VAL A 598 -11.56 -23.09 -7.23
N TRP A 599 -10.52 -22.37 -7.67
CA TRP A 599 -9.87 -22.57 -8.98
C TRP A 599 -9.20 -23.95 -9.09
N GLY A 600 -8.57 -24.42 -8.02
CA GLY A 600 -7.99 -25.76 -7.92
C GLY A 600 -9.06 -26.85 -8.01
N ASP A 601 -10.04 -26.83 -7.12
CA ASP A 601 -11.11 -27.83 -7.01
C ASP A 601 -11.91 -27.96 -8.32
N ARG A 602 -12.32 -26.83 -8.91
CA ARG A 602 -13.00 -26.76 -10.22
C ARG A 602 -12.22 -27.42 -11.36
N ASN A 603 -10.90 -27.56 -11.23
CA ASN A 603 -10.02 -28.17 -12.23
C ASN A 603 -9.35 -29.46 -11.74
N SER A 604 -9.66 -29.94 -10.53
CA SER A 604 -8.98 -31.05 -9.85
C SER A 604 -7.46 -30.87 -9.74
N ILE A 605 -7.01 -29.64 -9.47
CA ILE A 605 -5.59 -29.27 -9.30
C ILE A 605 -5.31 -29.08 -7.80
N PRO A 606 -4.33 -29.79 -7.21
CA PRO A 606 -4.03 -29.67 -5.78
C PRO A 606 -3.50 -28.27 -5.42
N VAL A 607 -4.11 -27.66 -4.41
CA VAL A 607 -3.69 -26.39 -3.82
C VAL A 607 -3.07 -26.63 -2.45
N ILE A 608 -1.92 -26.01 -2.19
CA ILE A 608 -1.27 -26.00 -0.89
C ILE A 608 -1.49 -24.62 -0.26
N ALA A 609 -2.11 -24.62 0.91
CA ALA A 609 -2.48 -23.43 1.67
C ALA A 609 -2.26 -23.68 3.18
N GLN A 610 -2.13 -22.59 3.93
CA GLN A 610 -2.16 -22.59 5.39
C GLN A 610 -3.25 -21.60 5.88
N HIS A 611 -3.30 -21.30 7.17
CA HIS A 611 -4.25 -20.34 7.74
C HIS A 611 -3.98 -18.90 7.27
N THR A 612 -5.02 -18.05 7.28
CA THR A 612 -4.91 -16.62 6.98
C THR A 612 -3.86 -15.97 7.89
N GLY A 613 -2.95 -15.18 7.31
CA GLY A 613 -1.82 -14.56 8.02
C GLY A 613 -0.60 -15.46 8.24
N ALA A 614 -0.60 -16.70 7.76
CA ALA A 614 0.59 -17.55 7.75
C ALA A 614 1.74 -16.94 6.91
N ASP A 615 2.98 -17.35 7.16
CA ASP A 615 4.14 -16.89 6.40
C ASP A 615 4.13 -17.42 4.95
N SER A 616 3.90 -16.52 3.99
CA SER A 616 3.84 -16.82 2.54
C SER A 616 5.05 -17.61 2.05
N ALA A 617 6.25 -17.31 2.55
CA ALA A 617 7.48 -18.04 2.19
C ALA A 617 7.48 -19.48 2.72
N SER A 618 6.83 -19.75 3.84
CA SER A 618 6.67 -21.09 4.41
C SER A 618 5.60 -21.90 3.66
N VAL A 619 4.46 -21.28 3.30
CA VAL A 619 3.43 -21.92 2.44
C VAL A 619 4.04 -22.36 1.10
N ILE A 620 4.85 -21.51 0.49
CA ILE A 620 5.52 -21.77 -0.79
C ILE A 620 6.63 -22.83 -0.64
N PHE A 621 7.36 -22.86 0.47
CA PHE A 621 8.34 -23.92 0.77
C PHE A 621 7.67 -25.30 0.87
N ASP A 622 6.57 -25.40 1.63
CA ASP A 622 5.79 -26.63 1.75
C ASP A 622 5.22 -27.08 0.41
N ALA A 623 4.71 -26.13 -0.40
CA ALA A 623 4.19 -26.42 -1.73
C ALA A 623 5.28 -26.93 -2.69
N PHE A 624 6.48 -26.37 -2.65
CA PHE A 624 7.61 -26.83 -3.47
C PHE A 624 8.12 -28.21 -3.02
N GLN A 625 8.21 -28.45 -1.72
CA GLN A 625 8.51 -29.78 -1.19
C GLN A 625 7.43 -30.81 -1.58
N ALA A 626 6.14 -30.46 -1.50
CA ALA A 626 5.03 -31.33 -1.89
C ALA A 626 4.99 -31.61 -3.41
N ALA A 627 5.23 -30.60 -4.25
CA ALA A 627 5.31 -30.76 -5.70
C ALA A 627 6.48 -31.66 -6.10
N LYS A 628 7.66 -31.47 -5.49
CA LYS A 628 8.87 -32.30 -5.70
C LYS A 628 8.64 -33.75 -5.24
N ALA A 629 8.06 -33.95 -4.07
CA ALA A 629 7.74 -35.29 -3.55
C ALA A 629 6.67 -36.04 -4.39
N ARG A 630 5.76 -35.31 -5.06
CA ARG A 630 4.73 -35.87 -5.94
C ARG A 630 5.13 -35.93 -7.42
N ASN A 631 6.36 -35.54 -7.77
CA ASN A 631 6.89 -35.45 -9.15
C ASN A 631 6.03 -34.59 -10.10
N VAL A 632 5.45 -33.51 -9.57
CA VAL A 632 4.62 -32.57 -10.33
C VAL A 632 5.46 -31.84 -11.39
N ASP A 633 4.89 -31.59 -12.57
CA ASP A 633 5.58 -30.91 -13.67
C ASP A 633 5.67 -29.39 -13.43
N VAL A 634 4.60 -28.75 -12.95
CA VAL A 634 4.54 -27.29 -12.75
C VAL A 634 4.01 -26.92 -11.37
N LEU A 635 4.72 -26.04 -10.67
CA LEU A 635 4.24 -25.36 -9.47
C LEU A 635 3.99 -23.88 -9.80
N ILE A 636 2.80 -23.38 -9.50
CA ILE A 636 2.48 -21.96 -9.64
C ILE A 636 2.16 -21.37 -8.25
N ALA A 637 2.93 -20.37 -7.82
CA ALA A 637 2.75 -19.70 -6.54
C ALA A 637 2.14 -18.30 -6.74
N ASP A 638 0.99 -18.04 -6.10
CA ASP A 638 0.44 -16.68 -5.96
C ASP A 638 1.17 -15.92 -4.83
N THR A 639 1.09 -14.59 -4.82
CA THR A 639 1.68 -13.74 -3.77
C THR A 639 0.77 -12.59 -3.39
N ALA A 640 1.01 -11.99 -2.23
CA ALA A 640 0.49 -10.67 -1.90
C ALA A 640 0.82 -9.63 -2.99
N GLY A 641 0.01 -8.56 -3.06
CA GLY A 641 0.13 -7.47 -4.04
C GLY A 641 -0.16 -6.08 -3.46
N ARG A 642 0.03 -5.90 -2.16
CA ARG A 642 -0.31 -4.66 -1.41
C ARG A 642 0.73 -3.55 -1.62
N LEU A 643 0.80 -2.99 -2.84
CA LEU A 643 1.81 -2.00 -3.25
C LEU A 643 1.87 -0.74 -2.36
N GLN A 644 0.82 -0.41 -1.62
CA GLN A 644 0.86 0.71 -0.67
C GLN A 644 1.96 0.53 0.40
N ASN A 645 2.31 -0.71 0.75
CA ASN A 645 3.35 -1.05 1.72
C ASN A 645 4.58 -1.62 0.98
N LYS A 646 5.16 -0.83 0.06
CA LYS A 646 6.19 -1.27 -0.90
C LYS A 646 7.30 -2.10 -0.26
N ASP A 647 7.95 -1.56 0.77
CA ASP A 647 9.18 -2.15 1.32
C ASP A 647 8.91 -3.52 1.97
N ASN A 648 7.80 -3.65 2.68
CA ASN A 648 7.37 -4.93 3.27
C ASN A 648 7.04 -5.97 2.19
N LEU A 649 6.34 -5.56 1.11
CA LEU A 649 6.02 -6.44 -0.02
C LEU A 649 7.29 -6.90 -0.75
N MET A 650 8.27 -6.01 -0.95
CA MET A 650 9.52 -6.37 -1.61
C MET A 650 10.37 -7.31 -0.73
N GLN A 651 10.49 -7.04 0.57
CA GLN A 651 11.17 -7.93 1.52
C GLN A 651 10.51 -9.32 1.61
N GLU A 652 9.17 -9.39 1.53
CA GLU A 652 8.42 -10.65 1.48
C GLU A 652 8.76 -11.45 0.21
N LEU A 653 8.79 -10.79 -0.96
CA LEU A 653 9.12 -11.43 -2.24
C LEU A 653 10.59 -11.88 -2.31
N GLU A 654 11.54 -11.07 -1.81
CA GLU A 654 12.93 -11.47 -1.63
C GLU A 654 13.07 -12.66 -0.67
N LYS A 655 12.25 -12.72 0.39
CA LYS A 655 12.24 -13.85 1.33
C LYS A 655 11.73 -15.12 0.64
N ILE A 656 10.63 -15.03 -0.12
CA ILE A 656 10.08 -16.14 -0.91
C ILE A 656 11.14 -16.68 -1.89
N ALA A 657 11.77 -15.81 -2.69
CA ALA A 657 12.80 -16.21 -3.64
C ALA A 657 14.02 -16.86 -2.95
N ARG A 658 14.51 -16.29 -1.83
CA ARG A 658 15.61 -16.88 -1.03
C ARG A 658 15.23 -18.21 -0.38
N VAL A 659 13.95 -18.46 -0.11
CA VAL A 659 13.46 -19.72 0.47
C VAL A 659 13.30 -20.80 -0.61
N MET A 660 12.80 -20.46 -1.80
CA MET A 660 12.80 -21.37 -2.96
C MET A 660 14.22 -21.88 -3.30
N LYS A 661 15.22 -20.99 -3.26
CA LYS A 661 16.64 -21.31 -3.54
C LYS A 661 17.30 -22.29 -2.57
N LYS A 662 16.61 -22.66 -1.48
CA LYS A 662 17.04 -23.75 -0.57
C LYS A 662 16.66 -25.15 -1.07
N ILE A 663 15.69 -25.26 -2.00
CA ILE A 663 15.18 -26.52 -2.55
C ILE A 663 15.75 -26.80 -3.94
N ASP A 664 15.89 -25.77 -4.78
CA ASP A 664 16.58 -25.77 -6.08
C ASP A 664 17.24 -24.39 -6.25
N PRO A 665 18.58 -24.28 -6.42
CA PRO A 665 19.27 -23.01 -6.63
C PRO A 665 18.75 -22.19 -7.82
N ASP A 666 18.18 -22.86 -8.83
CA ASP A 666 17.65 -22.22 -10.05
C ASP A 666 16.19 -21.73 -9.90
N ALA A 667 15.55 -21.98 -8.75
CA ALA A 667 14.15 -21.58 -8.52
C ALA A 667 14.05 -20.15 -7.92
N PRO A 668 12.96 -19.39 -8.19
CA PRO A 668 11.91 -19.67 -9.19
C PRO A 668 12.49 -19.68 -10.61
N HIS A 669 12.03 -20.63 -11.43
CA HIS A 669 12.46 -20.78 -12.82
C HIS A 669 11.82 -19.74 -13.74
N GLU A 670 10.66 -19.20 -13.34
CA GLU A 670 10.03 -18.04 -13.96
C GLU A 670 9.51 -17.10 -12.85
N VAL A 671 9.87 -15.82 -12.90
CA VAL A 671 9.23 -14.74 -12.13
C VAL A 671 8.35 -13.95 -13.07
N MET A 672 7.04 -14.17 -12.97
CA MET A 672 6.02 -13.64 -13.86
C MET A 672 5.32 -12.44 -13.22
N LEU A 673 5.59 -11.24 -13.71
CA LEU A 673 4.82 -10.05 -13.33
C LEU A 673 3.51 -9.99 -14.11
N THR A 674 2.37 -9.95 -13.41
CA THR A 674 1.09 -9.59 -14.02
C THR A 674 0.86 -8.09 -13.89
N ILE A 675 0.53 -7.41 -14.99
CA ILE A 675 0.15 -5.99 -15.03
C ILE A 675 -1.14 -5.78 -15.81
N ASP A 676 -1.92 -4.78 -15.38
CA ASP A 676 -3.20 -4.41 -15.96
C ASP A 676 -3.01 -3.35 -17.05
N ALA A 677 -3.39 -3.68 -18.29
CA ALA A 677 -3.26 -2.81 -19.46
C ALA A 677 -4.07 -1.49 -19.33
N GLY A 678 -5.07 -1.44 -18.45
CA GLY A 678 -5.81 -0.22 -18.13
C GLY A 678 -5.02 0.80 -17.31
N THR A 679 -3.91 0.41 -16.68
CA THR A 679 -3.16 1.28 -15.75
C THR A 679 -2.16 2.25 -16.44
N GLY A 680 -1.96 2.11 -17.75
CA GLY A 680 -1.08 2.98 -18.55
C GLY A 680 0.35 3.03 -18.01
N GLN A 681 0.97 4.20 -18.03
CA GLN A 681 2.34 4.41 -17.54
C GLN A 681 2.60 3.93 -16.08
N ASN A 682 1.58 3.72 -15.24
CA ASN A 682 1.78 3.11 -13.92
C ASN A 682 2.31 1.66 -13.98
N ALA A 683 2.11 0.95 -15.10
CA ALA A 683 2.69 -0.37 -15.32
C ALA A 683 4.23 -0.29 -15.46
N ILE A 684 4.77 0.75 -16.10
CA ILE A 684 6.22 0.97 -16.25
C ILE A 684 6.90 1.09 -14.88
N SER A 685 6.29 1.89 -13.99
CA SER A 685 6.76 2.04 -12.60
C SER A 685 6.69 0.72 -11.80
N GLN A 686 5.71 -0.14 -12.07
CA GLN A 686 5.62 -1.47 -11.46
C GLN A 686 6.69 -2.42 -12.01
N VAL A 687 6.86 -2.52 -13.33
CA VAL A 687 7.87 -3.40 -13.96
C VAL A 687 9.26 -3.07 -13.42
N ASN A 688 9.64 -1.79 -13.35
CA ASN A 688 10.92 -1.37 -12.79
C ASN A 688 11.10 -1.82 -11.33
N LEU A 689 10.10 -1.57 -10.47
CA LEU A 689 10.17 -1.86 -9.04
C LEU A 689 10.24 -3.38 -8.75
N PHE A 690 9.38 -4.19 -9.37
CA PHE A 690 9.42 -5.64 -9.20
C PHE A 690 10.70 -6.26 -9.79
N ASN A 691 11.22 -5.71 -10.91
CA ASN A 691 12.47 -6.20 -11.50
C ASN A 691 13.70 -5.91 -10.63
N GLN A 692 13.78 -4.74 -9.99
CA GLN A 692 14.85 -4.42 -9.04
C GLN A 692 14.84 -5.31 -7.79
N CYS A 693 13.67 -5.79 -7.37
CA CYS A 693 13.48 -6.61 -6.17
C CYS A 693 13.77 -8.11 -6.41
N VAL A 694 13.09 -8.75 -7.37
CA VAL A 694 13.16 -10.22 -7.57
C VAL A 694 13.83 -10.66 -8.87
N GLY A 695 14.04 -9.75 -9.82
CA GLY A 695 14.46 -10.08 -11.19
C GLY A 695 13.33 -10.74 -11.97
N LEU A 696 12.71 -10.00 -12.90
CA LEU A 696 11.60 -10.51 -13.71
C LEU A 696 12.12 -11.26 -14.93
N THR A 697 11.53 -12.42 -15.21
CA THR A 697 11.85 -13.24 -16.40
C THR A 697 10.69 -13.30 -17.39
N GLY A 698 9.48 -12.94 -16.96
CA GLY A 698 8.30 -12.88 -17.81
C GLY A 698 7.28 -11.82 -17.36
N ILE A 699 6.50 -11.33 -18.31
CA ILE A 699 5.39 -10.39 -18.10
C ILE A 699 4.10 -10.97 -18.69
N THR A 700 3.01 -10.87 -17.95
CA THR A 700 1.64 -11.06 -18.43
C THR A 700 0.90 -9.73 -18.44
N LEU A 701 0.39 -9.32 -19.60
CA LEU A 701 -0.52 -8.17 -19.72
C LEU A 701 -1.97 -8.66 -19.57
N SER A 702 -2.78 -8.04 -18.71
CA SER A 702 -4.18 -8.42 -18.48
C SER A 702 -5.15 -7.29 -18.85
N LYS A 703 -6.44 -7.64 -19.02
CA LYS A 703 -7.57 -6.72 -19.26
C LYS A 703 -7.44 -5.83 -20.52
N LEU A 704 -6.82 -6.35 -21.58
CA LEU A 704 -6.73 -5.65 -22.87
C LEU A 704 -8.13 -5.32 -23.46
N ASP A 705 -9.11 -6.18 -23.18
CA ASP A 705 -10.54 -6.05 -23.49
C ASP A 705 -11.24 -4.93 -22.66
N GLY A 706 -10.70 -4.64 -21.49
CA GLY A 706 -11.17 -3.57 -20.61
C GLY A 706 -10.88 -2.18 -21.16
N THR A 707 -9.78 -2.00 -21.89
CA THR A 707 -9.10 -0.71 -22.05
C THR A 707 -8.95 -0.23 -23.51
N ALA A 708 -8.87 1.10 -23.66
CA ALA A 708 -8.41 1.77 -24.90
C ALA A 708 -6.94 2.23 -24.83
N LYS A 709 -6.25 1.92 -23.73
CA LYS A 709 -4.88 2.35 -23.38
C LYS A 709 -3.82 1.23 -23.56
N GLY A 710 -4.09 0.28 -24.45
CA GLY A 710 -3.22 -0.89 -24.63
C GLY A 710 -1.80 -0.60 -25.15
N GLY A 711 -1.49 0.64 -25.56
CA GLY A 711 -0.17 1.04 -26.05
C GLY A 711 0.96 0.91 -25.02
N VAL A 712 0.64 0.77 -23.73
CA VAL A 712 1.59 0.44 -22.66
C VAL A 712 2.45 -0.81 -22.97
N ILE A 713 1.96 -1.74 -23.78
CA ILE A 713 2.70 -2.94 -24.20
C ILE A 713 4.00 -2.60 -24.94
N PHE A 714 4.00 -1.58 -25.81
CA PHE A 714 5.18 -1.13 -26.54
C PHE A 714 6.20 -0.48 -25.60
N ALA A 715 5.71 0.31 -24.65
CA ALA A 715 6.51 0.97 -23.62
C ALA A 715 7.24 -0.02 -22.70
N VAL A 716 6.58 -1.14 -22.36
CA VAL A 716 7.17 -2.23 -21.58
C VAL A 716 8.25 -2.97 -22.39
N ALA A 717 7.97 -3.29 -23.66
CA ALA A 717 8.89 -4.02 -24.55
C ALA A 717 10.19 -3.23 -24.80
N ASP A 718 10.08 -1.95 -25.18
CA ASP A 718 11.23 -1.07 -25.49
C ASP A 718 12.10 -0.75 -24.26
N LYS A 719 11.49 -0.55 -23.08
CA LYS A 719 12.24 -0.08 -21.90
C LYS A 719 12.94 -1.18 -21.10
N PHE A 720 12.39 -2.39 -21.06
CA PHE A 720 12.87 -3.42 -20.11
C PHE A 720 13.48 -4.66 -20.76
N ASN A 721 13.16 -4.97 -22.02
CA ASN A 721 13.60 -6.21 -22.69
C ASN A 721 13.32 -7.49 -21.87
N ILE A 722 12.24 -7.48 -21.07
CA ILE A 722 11.70 -8.66 -20.38
C ILE A 722 10.67 -9.29 -21.31
N PRO A 723 10.71 -10.62 -21.55
CA PRO A 723 9.71 -11.30 -22.35
C PRO A 723 8.27 -11.02 -21.93
N ILE A 724 7.44 -10.59 -22.87
CA ILE A 724 5.99 -10.66 -22.73
C ILE A 724 5.61 -12.09 -23.06
N ARG A 725 5.12 -12.81 -22.06
CA ARG A 725 4.81 -14.24 -22.15
C ARG A 725 3.37 -14.47 -22.56
N TYR A 726 2.46 -13.69 -21.98
CA TYR A 726 1.02 -13.86 -22.15
C TYR A 726 0.27 -12.52 -22.24
N ILE A 727 -0.86 -12.55 -22.96
CA ILE A 727 -1.86 -11.49 -23.00
C ILE A 727 -3.24 -12.02 -22.61
N GLY A 728 -3.95 -11.28 -21.75
CA GLY A 728 -5.29 -11.55 -21.28
C GLY A 728 -6.31 -10.60 -21.93
N VAL A 729 -7.24 -11.17 -22.69
CA VAL A 729 -8.15 -10.47 -23.63
C VAL A 729 -9.63 -10.81 -23.36
N GLY A 730 -9.96 -11.08 -22.10
CA GLY A 730 -11.30 -11.47 -21.64
C GLY A 730 -11.28 -12.27 -20.34
N GLU A 731 -12.46 -12.57 -19.78
CA GLU A 731 -12.59 -13.31 -18.52
C GLU A 731 -12.52 -14.84 -18.69
N SER A 732 -12.90 -15.38 -19.85
CA SER A 732 -13.02 -16.83 -20.08
C SER A 732 -11.67 -17.56 -20.00
N ILE A 733 -11.72 -18.86 -19.73
CA ILE A 733 -10.49 -19.66 -19.51
C ILE A 733 -9.56 -19.67 -20.74
N ASP A 734 -10.13 -19.64 -21.95
CA ASP A 734 -9.45 -19.54 -23.25
C ASP A 734 -8.88 -18.14 -23.58
N ASP A 735 -9.18 -17.13 -22.76
CA ASP A 735 -8.88 -15.71 -23.07
C ASP A 735 -7.55 -15.24 -22.46
N LEU A 736 -6.73 -16.16 -21.92
CA LEU A 736 -5.29 -15.95 -21.74
C LEU A 736 -4.55 -16.65 -22.88
N ARG A 737 -3.60 -15.96 -23.52
CA ARG A 737 -2.92 -16.46 -24.71
C ARG A 737 -1.43 -16.20 -24.63
N ALA A 738 -0.62 -17.16 -25.09
CA ALA A 738 0.80 -16.93 -25.32
C ALA A 738 0.97 -15.73 -26.28
N PHE A 739 1.85 -14.80 -25.94
CA PHE A 739 2.07 -13.60 -26.71
C PHE A 739 2.83 -13.89 -28.01
N LYS A 740 2.44 -13.18 -29.06
CA LYS A 740 3.11 -13.07 -30.34
C LYS A 740 2.92 -11.65 -30.84
N SER A 741 3.98 -10.99 -31.33
CA SER A 741 3.87 -9.65 -31.91
C SER A 741 2.97 -9.64 -33.13
N ASP A 742 3.08 -10.66 -33.99
CA ASP A 742 2.50 -10.63 -35.34
C ASP A 742 0.98 -10.82 -35.27
N ASP A 743 0.50 -11.86 -34.60
CA ASP A 743 -0.93 -12.08 -34.29
C ASP A 743 -1.55 -10.86 -33.55
N PHE A 744 -0.79 -10.19 -32.67
CA PHE A 744 -1.25 -9.01 -31.92
C PHE A 744 -1.34 -7.75 -32.78
N ILE A 745 -0.31 -7.46 -33.59
CA ILE A 745 -0.26 -6.32 -34.51
C ILE A 745 -1.35 -6.46 -35.58
N ASP A 746 -1.52 -7.64 -36.18
CA ASP A 746 -2.57 -7.85 -37.18
C ASP A 746 -3.99 -7.72 -36.58
N ALA A 747 -4.21 -8.16 -35.33
CA ALA A 747 -5.49 -7.93 -34.65
C ALA A 747 -5.68 -6.48 -34.17
N LEU A 748 -4.60 -5.74 -33.94
CA LEU A 748 -4.60 -4.33 -33.52
C LEU A 748 -4.83 -3.36 -34.68
N PHE A 749 -4.36 -3.71 -35.89
CA PHE A 749 -4.46 -2.90 -37.10
C PHE A 749 -5.43 -3.43 -38.17
N SER A 750 -6.14 -4.55 -37.91
CA SER A 750 -7.15 -5.04 -38.86
C SER A 750 -8.33 -4.10 -38.99
N GLN A 751 -8.67 -3.72 -40.21
CA GLN A 751 -9.92 -3.05 -40.54
C GLN A 751 -10.99 -4.12 -40.83
N ASP A 752 -12.11 -4.11 -40.11
CA ASP A 752 -13.31 -4.87 -40.44
C ASP A 752 -14.45 -3.86 -40.66
N GLU A 753 -15.42 -4.18 -41.53
CA GLU A 753 -16.49 -3.25 -41.93
C GLU A 753 -17.54 -2.99 -40.82
N ASP A 754 -17.54 -3.80 -39.76
CA ASP A 754 -18.49 -3.74 -38.62
C ASP A 754 -18.09 -2.72 -37.52
N ASP A 755 -16.97 -2.00 -37.68
CA ASP A 755 -16.39 -1.10 -36.65
C ASP A 755 -16.65 0.40 -36.89
N ALA A 756 -17.66 0.75 -37.70
CA ALA A 756 -17.99 2.12 -38.14
C ALA A 756 -19.24 2.72 -37.47
#